data_AF-A0A814Q9C8-F1
#
_entry.id   AF-A0A814Q9C8-F1
#
_cell.length_a   1.000
_cell.length_b   1.000
_cell.length_c   1.000
_cell.angle_alpha   90.00
_cell.angle_beta   90.00
_cell.angle_gamma   90.00
#
_symmetry.space_group_name_H-M   'P 1'
#
loop_
_entity.id
_entity.type
_entity.pdbx_description
1 polymer ?
#
loop_
_entity_poly.entity_id
_entity_poly.type
_entity_poly.pdbx_seq_one_letter_code
_entity_poly.pdbx_strand_id
1 'polypeptide(L)'
;MCVLGILGIILMIIENELTFSQIDNNDTISSWSIKIVISFSTLVLIGFIFQYHHLDLSLYAVNNSIEDYRIAITYKKIFLILLEILVCAVHPMPRSFPRPSNSSVENTSSNSSTPTRYPLSYVSVDVALGFPMFARVYLLCRFIMFHSHVFHDISSRSIGYLNRVSIDYLFLIKAYLQQYPASCLTTLCIIVFFIGSWCTRACDYTPTNEHVSMPQAMWFFIVTFTTIGYGDFTPSTYCGRIIASIVGIFGILVVALLITVLAQKFLLNRWEKYVHSFVLNVELAKNRKIQAANIIKFAFQAWHLKKKNISESSIRYLQAQQRLFLSIRSLHEIKEKQRQLVDNCVDQIDIISVQRNTSAEIYDTSEQLEIMKTLVLDPIFSKARIPTSFVTDIMCILGILGIILMIIENEIIFSHINNNDTIWSWSIKISISFSTFVLIGFIFQYHRLDLSLYAVNNSIEDSRVTLTNRKIFLIVLEILICAIHPMPRSFPHRLNASVENISSNSSISTPYSSSYIDIDVALGLPMFARGYLLCRFIVFHSHLFLDASSRSIGYLNQISINYFFLIKVYVQQWPRRCIMTFCIMVFLIGSWCLRACDYTSNNEHLSMLDSMWLFIITFTTVGYGDIAPSTYCGRSIATIIGFLGVILIALLISVLTQKLLLDRSEKYVHNFVLNIQLAKEYKIEAANIIKFAFRVWYMKKKNISLSSIHYLQAQRRLFQSIQSLQQNKQEQRKLIDSCIDQIDLIAMHRNTTVQTYEAKELLKKTKVKIDKIEEKLVEMNININNTINDMQKTLNMLFDKVSQ
;
A
#
# COMPACT_ATOMS: atom_id res chain seq x y z
N MET A 1 10.39 26.54 -19.22
CA MET A 1 9.77 25.49 -20.06
C MET A 1 8.54 24.87 -19.42
N CYS A 2 8.65 24.17 -18.28
CA CYS A 2 7.52 23.49 -17.64
C CYS A 2 6.30 24.42 -17.43
N VAL A 3 6.53 25.62 -16.87
CA VAL A 3 5.50 26.65 -16.68
C VAL A 3 4.78 27.01 -17.99
N LEU A 4 5.52 27.28 -19.07
CA LEU A 4 4.94 27.62 -20.38
C LEU A 4 4.22 26.43 -21.03
N GLY A 5 4.74 25.21 -20.84
CA GLY A 5 4.09 23.98 -21.29
C GLY A 5 2.72 23.77 -20.62
N ILE A 6 2.67 23.92 -19.30
CA ILE A 6 1.44 23.81 -18.51
C ILE A 6 0.47 24.97 -18.81
N LEU A 7 0.97 26.20 -18.88
CA LEU A 7 0.17 27.37 -19.24
C LEU A 7 -0.52 27.19 -20.59
N GLY A 8 0.22 26.68 -21.60
CA GLY A 8 -0.36 26.38 -22.90
C GLY A 8 -1.48 25.34 -22.84
N ILE A 9 -1.35 24.29 -22.02
CA ILE A 9 -2.41 23.29 -21.82
C ILE A 9 -3.63 23.92 -21.14
N ILE A 10 -3.43 24.72 -20.09
CA ILE A 10 -4.52 25.39 -19.36
C ILE A 10 -5.29 26.33 -20.28
N LEU A 11 -4.58 27.17 -21.05
CA LEU A 11 -5.21 28.09 -22.01
C LEU A 11 -5.97 27.34 -23.11
N MET A 12 -5.45 26.20 -23.58
CA MET A 12 -6.15 25.34 -24.54
C MET A 12 -7.44 24.74 -23.94
N ILE A 13 -7.42 24.30 -22.68
CA ILE A 13 -8.61 23.80 -21.98
C ILE A 13 -9.66 24.91 -21.83
N ILE A 14 -9.23 26.10 -21.40
CA ILE A 14 -10.13 27.27 -21.24
C ILE A 14 -10.78 27.62 -22.57
N GLU A 15 -10.01 27.70 -23.65
CA GLU A 15 -10.53 27.99 -24.97
C GLU A 15 -11.60 26.98 -25.40
N ASN A 16 -11.30 25.70 -25.26
CA ASN A 16 -12.24 24.65 -25.63
C ASN A 16 -13.52 24.68 -24.75
N GLU A 17 -13.44 24.93 -23.43
CA GLU A 17 -14.64 25.10 -22.60
C GLU A 17 -15.48 26.33 -23.02
N LEU A 18 -14.84 27.46 -23.34
CA LEU A 18 -15.54 28.64 -23.82
C LEU A 18 -16.31 28.33 -25.12
N THR A 19 -15.69 27.60 -26.05
CA THR A 19 -16.38 27.15 -27.27
C THR A 19 -17.49 26.14 -27.01
N PHE A 20 -17.34 25.25 -26.02
CA PHE A 20 -18.36 24.25 -25.67
C PHE A 20 -19.57 24.86 -24.97
N SER A 21 -19.36 25.90 -24.17
CA SER A 21 -20.42 26.63 -23.45
C SER A 21 -21.31 27.49 -24.35
N GLN A 22 -21.03 27.55 -25.66
CA GLN A 22 -21.71 28.43 -26.65
C GLN A 22 -21.67 29.92 -26.30
N ILE A 23 -20.87 30.33 -25.31
CA ILE A 23 -20.64 31.74 -24.95
C ILE A 23 -19.85 32.43 -26.07
N ASP A 24 -18.95 31.69 -26.72
CA ASP A 24 -18.11 32.16 -27.80
C ASP A 24 -18.27 31.28 -29.05
N ASN A 25 -18.67 31.90 -30.16
CA ASN A 25 -18.48 31.29 -31.49
C ASN A 25 -16.97 31.31 -31.82
N ASN A 26 -16.46 30.34 -32.58
CA ASN A 26 -15.03 30.25 -32.96
C ASN A 26 -14.44 31.53 -33.61
N ASP A 27 -15.28 32.48 -34.00
CA ASP A 27 -14.91 33.76 -34.62
C ASP A 27 -15.01 34.97 -33.67
N THR A 28 -15.24 34.77 -32.35
CA THR A 28 -15.25 35.87 -31.39
C THR A 28 -13.83 36.37 -31.07
N ILE A 29 -13.73 37.65 -30.71
CA ILE A 29 -12.46 38.34 -30.40
C ILE A 29 -11.74 37.67 -29.22
N SER A 30 -12.48 37.12 -28.25
CA SER A 30 -11.95 36.38 -27.09
C SER A 30 -11.26 35.08 -27.52
N SER A 31 -11.91 34.24 -28.33
CA SER A 31 -11.33 32.99 -28.86
C SER A 31 -10.04 33.27 -29.66
N TRP A 32 -10.07 34.26 -30.53
CA TRP A 32 -8.88 34.69 -31.29
C TRP A 32 -7.74 35.17 -30.38
N SER A 33 -8.05 35.94 -29.34
CA SER A 33 -7.06 36.44 -28.38
C SER A 33 -6.40 35.28 -27.64
N ILE A 34 -7.16 34.29 -27.17
CA ILE A 34 -6.62 33.13 -26.45
C ILE A 34 -5.73 32.28 -27.38
N LYS A 35 -6.17 32.02 -28.62
CA LYS A 35 -5.37 31.28 -29.62
C LYS A 35 -4.06 31.98 -30.00
N ILE A 36 -4.05 33.33 -30.05
CA ILE A 36 -2.82 34.12 -30.23
C ILE A 36 -1.88 33.96 -29.04
N VAL A 37 -2.40 34.04 -27.80
CA VAL A 37 -1.60 33.85 -26.59
C VAL A 37 -1.02 32.43 -26.52
N ILE A 38 -1.81 31.41 -26.88
CA ILE A 38 -1.32 30.02 -27.00
C ILE A 38 -0.16 29.99 -27.98
N SER A 39 -0.34 30.50 -29.21
CA SER A 39 0.69 30.49 -30.25
C SER A 39 1.97 31.20 -29.82
N PHE A 40 1.86 32.39 -29.21
CA PHE A 40 3.00 33.11 -28.67
C PHE A 40 3.73 32.32 -27.57
N SER A 41 2.98 31.72 -26.63
CA SER A 41 3.56 30.90 -25.57
C SER A 41 4.31 29.68 -26.11
N THR A 42 3.83 29.08 -27.21
CA THR A 42 4.50 27.94 -27.86
C THR A 42 5.80 28.35 -28.53
N LEU A 43 5.85 29.52 -29.17
CA LEU A 43 7.05 30.05 -29.81
C LEU A 43 8.14 30.32 -28.77
N VAL A 44 7.78 30.95 -27.65
CA VAL A 44 8.70 31.17 -26.52
C VAL A 44 9.17 29.83 -25.93
N LEU A 45 8.28 28.84 -25.82
CA LEU A 45 8.65 27.49 -25.35
C LEU A 45 9.68 26.83 -26.26
N ILE A 46 9.50 26.88 -27.59
CA ILE A 46 10.45 26.33 -28.57
C ILE A 46 11.81 27.02 -28.46
N GLY A 47 11.85 28.34 -28.32
CA GLY A 47 13.08 29.10 -28.10
C GLY A 47 13.84 28.62 -26.85
N PHE A 48 13.12 28.38 -25.75
CA PHE A 48 13.72 27.79 -24.55
C PHE A 48 14.23 26.36 -24.76
N ILE A 49 13.50 25.51 -25.49
CA ILE A 49 13.95 24.13 -25.80
C ILE A 49 15.27 24.16 -26.58
N PHE A 50 15.40 25.05 -27.56
CA PHE A 50 16.66 25.23 -28.29
C PHE A 50 17.81 25.64 -27.36
N GLN A 51 17.56 26.63 -26.49
CA GLN A 51 18.54 27.09 -25.50
C GLN A 51 19.00 25.97 -24.56
N TYR A 52 18.09 25.08 -24.16
CA TYR A 52 18.43 23.93 -23.32
C TYR A 52 19.32 22.92 -24.01
N HIS A 53 19.00 22.54 -25.26
CA HIS A 53 19.84 21.59 -25.98
C HIS A 53 21.21 22.16 -26.29
N HIS A 54 21.32 23.48 -26.49
CA HIS A 54 22.61 24.16 -26.57
C HIS A 54 23.41 24.02 -25.26
N LEU A 55 22.78 24.23 -24.09
CA LEU A 55 23.41 24.06 -22.78
C LEU A 55 23.76 22.60 -22.45
N ASP A 56 22.93 21.64 -22.86
CA ASP A 56 23.20 20.21 -22.64
C ASP A 56 24.40 19.75 -23.47
N LEU A 57 24.53 20.24 -24.72
CA LEU A 57 25.69 19.99 -25.56
C LEU A 57 26.96 20.64 -25.01
N SER A 58 26.87 21.86 -24.46
CA SER A 58 28.04 22.51 -23.84
C SER A 58 28.47 21.79 -22.57
N LEU A 59 27.53 21.34 -21.72
CA LEU A 59 27.83 20.51 -20.55
C LEU A 59 28.47 19.17 -20.93
N TYR A 60 27.99 18.53 -22.00
CA TYR A 60 28.59 17.30 -22.51
C TYR A 60 30.03 17.52 -23.02
N ALA A 61 30.28 18.65 -23.68
CA ALA A 61 31.62 19.02 -24.15
C ALA A 61 32.58 19.24 -22.96
N VAL A 62 32.15 19.96 -21.93
CA VAL A 62 32.95 20.20 -20.71
C VAL A 62 33.26 18.89 -19.97
N ASN A 63 32.27 18.01 -19.78
CA ASN A 63 32.45 16.74 -19.07
C ASN A 63 33.42 15.78 -19.78
N ASN A 64 33.57 15.90 -21.10
CA ASN A 64 34.47 15.07 -21.91
C ASN A 64 35.71 15.82 -22.42
N SER A 65 35.95 17.05 -21.94
CA SER A 65 37.06 17.90 -22.35
C SER A 65 37.17 18.10 -23.87
N ILE A 66 36.02 18.25 -24.55
CA ILE A 66 35.93 18.53 -25.99
C ILE A 66 35.89 20.04 -26.18
N GLU A 67 36.82 20.60 -26.96
CA GLU A 67 36.89 22.05 -27.24
C GLU A 67 35.75 22.52 -28.16
N ASP A 68 35.46 21.74 -29.21
CA ASP A 68 34.38 22.01 -30.17
C ASP A 68 33.12 21.18 -29.88
N TYR A 69 32.06 21.84 -29.36
CA TYR A 69 30.77 21.19 -29.09
C TYR A 69 30.13 20.55 -30.34
N ARG A 70 30.52 20.97 -31.55
CA ARG A 70 30.03 20.39 -32.82
C ARG A 70 30.33 18.89 -32.92
N ILE A 71 31.44 18.44 -32.33
CA ILE A 71 31.84 17.03 -32.30
C ILE A 71 30.88 16.21 -31.40
N ALA A 72 30.27 16.84 -30.40
CA ALA A 72 29.31 16.20 -29.51
C ALA A 72 27.92 15.97 -30.13
N ILE A 73 27.68 16.48 -31.35
CA ILE A 73 26.40 16.37 -32.06
C ILE A 73 26.35 15.05 -32.82
N THR A 74 25.54 14.12 -32.33
CA THR A 74 25.26 12.84 -32.99
C THR A 74 23.93 12.90 -33.74
N TYR A 75 23.78 12.14 -34.83
CA TYR A 75 22.51 12.01 -35.58
C TYR A 75 21.33 11.64 -34.67
N LYS A 76 21.56 10.77 -33.68
CA LYS A 76 20.55 10.38 -32.67
C LYS A 76 20.08 11.57 -31.82
N LYS A 77 20.98 12.49 -31.44
CA LYS A 77 20.63 13.68 -30.66
C LYS A 77 19.82 14.66 -31.51
N ILE A 78 20.25 14.92 -32.75
CA ILE A 78 19.51 15.78 -33.69
C ILE A 78 18.09 15.25 -33.90
N PHE A 79 17.93 13.95 -34.12
CA PHE A 79 16.63 13.33 -34.27
C PHE A 79 15.72 13.54 -33.04
N LEU A 80 16.26 13.35 -31.83
CA LEU A 80 15.52 13.59 -30.59
C LEU A 80 15.12 15.06 -30.41
N ILE A 81 16.02 16.00 -30.75
CA ILE A 81 15.75 17.45 -30.69
C ILE A 81 14.62 17.82 -31.66
N LEU A 82 14.67 17.33 -32.91
CA LEU A 82 13.63 17.57 -33.90
C LEU A 82 12.27 17.00 -33.46
N LEU A 83 12.27 15.80 -32.89
CA LEU A 83 11.06 15.18 -32.35
C LEU A 83 10.49 15.98 -31.18
N GLU A 84 11.35 16.48 -30.28
CA GLU A 84 10.93 17.33 -29.16
C GLU A 84 10.29 18.64 -29.63
N ILE A 85 10.90 19.30 -30.62
CA ILE A 85 10.36 20.52 -31.25
C ILE A 85 9.01 20.23 -31.91
N LEU A 86 8.89 19.14 -32.66
CA LEU A 86 7.63 18.76 -33.32
C LEU A 86 6.50 18.58 -32.30
N VAL A 87 6.75 17.83 -31.22
CA VAL A 87 5.77 17.60 -30.16
C VAL A 87 5.35 18.90 -29.47
N CYS A 88 6.30 19.82 -29.23
CA CYS A 88 6.01 21.10 -28.59
C CYS A 88 5.44 22.17 -29.52
N ALA A 89 5.59 22.01 -30.84
CA ALA A 89 5.10 22.95 -31.84
C ALA A 89 3.62 22.76 -32.19
N VAL A 90 3.05 21.57 -32.01
CA VAL A 90 1.62 21.34 -32.30
C VAL A 90 0.73 22.05 -31.26
N HIS A 91 -0.17 22.92 -31.73
CA HIS A 91 -1.17 23.66 -30.95
C HIS A 91 -2.30 24.16 -31.86
N PRO A 92 -3.49 24.51 -31.32
CA PRO A 92 -4.53 25.17 -32.10
C PRO A 92 -4.07 26.58 -32.50
N MET A 93 -3.89 26.79 -33.80
CA MET A 93 -3.50 28.09 -34.36
C MET A 93 -4.73 29.01 -34.53
N PRO A 94 -4.55 30.35 -34.49
CA PRO A 94 -5.59 31.33 -34.74
C PRO A 94 -5.95 31.36 -36.23
N ARG A 95 -6.69 30.34 -36.69
CA ARG A 95 -7.23 30.25 -38.04
C ARG A 95 -8.65 29.68 -37.96
N SER A 96 -9.60 30.34 -38.61
CA SER A 96 -10.97 29.82 -38.75
C SER A 96 -10.95 28.63 -39.72
N PHE A 97 -11.11 27.41 -39.18
CA PHE A 97 -11.34 26.23 -39.99
C PHE A 97 -12.85 26.09 -40.26
N PRO A 98 -13.29 25.93 -41.51
CA PRO A 98 -14.70 25.71 -41.80
C PRO A 98 -15.16 24.40 -41.14
N ARG A 99 -16.20 24.47 -40.31
CA ARG A 99 -16.89 23.25 -39.85
C ARG A 99 -17.47 22.54 -41.07
N PRO A 100 -17.30 21.22 -41.22
CA PRO A 100 -17.99 20.50 -42.28
C PRO A 100 -19.49 20.73 -42.10
N SER A 101 -20.12 21.39 -43.08
CA SER A 101 -21.57 21.52 -43.13
C SER A 101 -22.16 20.13 -43.35
N ASN A 102 -23.19 19.77 -42.59
CA ASN A 102 -24.06 18.64 -42.91
C ASN A 102 -24.86 19.00 -44.18
N SER A 103 -24.20 19.01 -45.34
CA SER A 103 -24.83 19.26 -46.63
C SER A 103 -24.65 18.02 -47.51
N SER A 104 -25.37 16.95 -47.16
CA SER A 104 -25.93 15.96 -48.10
C SER A 104 -26.60 14.81 -47.32
N VAL A 105 -27.78 15.05 -46.78
CA VAL A 105 -28.80 13.97 -46.74
C VAL A 105 -30.04 14.59 -47.35
N GLU A 106 -30.16 14.41 -48.66
CA GLU A 106 -31.38 14.65 -49.39
C GLU A 106 -32.51 13.82 -48.76
N ASN A 107 -33.66 14.47 -48.58
CA ASN A 107 -34.91 13.82 -48.28
C ASN A 107 -35.28 12.85 -49.40
N THR A 108 -34.91 11.58 -49.30
CA THR A 108 -35.62 10.51 -49.99
C THR A 108 -36.47 9.75 -48.99
N SER A 109 -37.76 10.05 -49.05
CA SER A 109 -38.84 9.24 -48.48
C SER A 109 -38.76 7.80 -48.99
N SER A 110 -38.42 6.86 -48.11
CA SER A 110 -38.79 5.45 -48.31
C SER A 110 -38.90 4.73 -46.98
N ASN A 111 -40.11 4.26 -46.70
CA ASN A 111 -40.45 3.35 -45.63
C ASN A 111 -39.54 2.11 -45.66
N SER A 112 -38.59 2.00 -44.73
CA SER A 112 -38.01 0.72 -44.34
C SER A 112 -37.43 0.82 -42.94
N SER A 113 -37.97 0.00 -42.04
CA SER A 113 -37.57 -0.21 -40.65
C SER A 113 -36.16 -0.81 -40.54
N THR A 114 -35.14 0.03 -40.69
CA THR A 114 -33.78 -0.28 -40.24
C THR A 114 -33.24 0.94 -39.51
N PRO A 115 -32.58 0.80 -38.34
CA PRO A 115 -32.07 1.94 -37.60
C PRO A 115 -30.94 2.55 -38.42
N THR A 116 -31.22 3.71 -39.00
CA THR A 116 -30.26 4.53 -39.75
C THR A 116 -29.06 4.82 -38.87
N ARG A 117 -27.88 4.31 -39.25
CA ARG A 117 -26.59 4.64 -38.64
C ARG A 117 -26.43 6.16 -38.64
N TYR A 118 -26.39 6.76 -37.45
CA TYR A 118 -26.04 8.17 -37.28
C TYR A 118 -24.74 8.46 -38.06
N PRO A 119 -24.68 9.54 -38.86
CA PRO A 119 -23.43 9.93 -39.50
C PRO A 119 -22.43 10.22 -38.39
N LEU A 120 -21.28 9.56 -38.45
CA LEU A 120 -20.24 9.69 -37.45
C LEU A 120 -19.81 11.16 -37.35
N SER A 121 -20.03 11.77 -36.20
CA SER A 121 -19.68 13.14 -35.93
C SER A 121 -18.16 13.32 -36.02
N TYR A 122 -17.75 14.27 -36.86
CA TYR A 122 -16.35 14.65 -37.04
C TYR A 122 -15.94 15.62 -35.93
N VAL A 123 -14.80 15.34 -35.29
CA VAL A 123 -14.19 16.21 -34.26
C VAL A 123 -13.63 17.46 -34.94
N SER A 124 -13.75 18.62 -34.30
CA SER A 124 -13.17 19.86 -34.81
C SER A 124 -11.63 19.79 -34.85
N VAL A 125 -11.03 20.41 -35.87
CA VAL A 125 -9.56 20.41 -36.06
C VAL A 125 -8.84 21.02 -34.87
N ASP A 126 -9.43 22.05 -34.24
CA ASP A 126 -8.87 22.70 -33.05
C ASP A 126 -8.77 21.75 -31.85
N VAL A 127 -9.81 20.93 -31.62
CA VAL A 127 -9.79 19.90 -30.56
C VAL A 127 -8.80 18.79 -30.88
N ALA A 128 -8.71 18.36 -32.15
CA ALA A 128 -7.75 17.36 -32.59
C ALA A 128 -6.28 17.81 -32.38
N LEU A 129 -5.98 19.09 -32.66
CA LEU A 129 -4.67 19.71 -32.41
C LEU A 129 -4.39 19.94 -30.91
N GLY A 130 -5.42 19.91 -30.07
CA GLY A 130 -5.28 19.99 -28.61
C GLY A 130 -4.70 18.72 -27.98
N PHE A 131 -5.01 17.51 -28.48
CA PHE A 131 -4.53 16.27 -27.86
C PHE A 131 -2.99 16.16 -27.78
N PRO A 132 -2.22 16.48 -28.84
CA PRO A 132 -0.77 16.50 -28.78
C PRO A 132 -0.20 17.48 -27.75
N MET A 133 -0.94 18.53 -27.34
CA MET A 133 -0.45 19.46 -26.31
C MET A 133 -0.31 18.79 -24.95
N PHE A 134 -1.09 17.75 -24.63
CA PHE A 134 -0.89 16.97 -23.40
C PHE A 134 0.44 16.21 -23.35
N ALA A 135 1.05 15.92 -24.51
CA ALA A 135 2.39 15.33 -24.54
C ALA A 135 3.42 16.23 -23.83
N ARG A 136 3.22 17.56 -23.82
CA ARG A 136 4.09 18.53 -23.13
C ARG A 136 4.24 18.28 -21.62
N VAL A 137 3.39 17.44 -21.01
CA VAL A 137 3.54 16.98 -19.62
C VAL A 137 4.89 16.30 -19.37
N TYR A 138 5.59 15.76 -20.38
CA TYR A 138 6.95 15.21 -20.19
C TYR A 138 7.95 16.26 -19.65
N LEU A 139 7.70 17.56 -19.90
CA LEU A 139 8.52 18.66 -19.36
C LEU A 139 8.45 18.73 -17.83
N LEU A 140 7.38 18.23 -17.23
CA LEU A 140 7.25 18.11 -15.78
C LEU A 140 8.21 17.03 -15.23
N CYS A 141 8.35 15.89 -15.90
CA CYS A 141 9.35 14.88 -15.53
C CYS A 141 10.78 15.43 -15.62
N ARG A 142 11.08 16.22 -16.65
CA ARG A 142 12.36 16.91 -16.78
C ARG A 142 12.56 17.92 -15.64
N PHE A 143 11.54 18.73 -15.33
CA PHE A 143 11.58 19.69 -14.22
C PHE A 143 11.89 19.00 -12.87
N ILE A 144 11.21 17.89 -12.58
CA ILE A 144 11.43 17.09 -11.36
C ILE A 144 12.87 16.57 -11.30
N MET A 145 13.40 16.08 -12.42
CA MET A 145 14.79 15.60 -12.49
C MET A 145 15.79 16.69 -12.12
N PHE A 146 15.69 17.85 -12.76
CA PHE A 146 16.62 18.96 -12.49
C PHE A 146 16.41 19.57 -11.10
N HIS A 147 15.21 19.60 -10.53
CA HIS A 147 15.02 20.12 -9.16
C HIS A 147 15.33 19.09 -8.06
N SER A 148 15.65 17.84 -8.43
CA SER A 148 16.00 16.82 -7.46
C SER A 148 17.44 17.00 -6.96
N HIS A 149 17.61 16.97 -5.65
CA HIS A 149 18.93 17.00 -4.99
C HIS A 149 19.84 15.87 -5.50
N VAL A 150 19.24 14.71 -5.82
CA VAL A 150 19.92 13.53 -6.36
C VAL A 150 20.65 13.80 -7.68
N PHE A 151 20.15 14.70 -8.52
CA PHE A 151 20.80 15.02 -9.79
C PHE A 151 21.88 16.10 -9.65
N HIS A 152 21.66 17.09 -8.79
CA HIS A 152 22.61 18.19 -8.57
C HIS A 152 23.85 17.78 -7.76
N ASP A 153 23.71 16.82 -6.85
CA ASP A 153 24.82 16.35 -6.03
C ASP A 153 25.89 15.61 -6.86
N ILE A 154 27.14 15.97 -6.63
CA ILE A 154 28.29 15.27 -7.24
C ILE A 154 28.49 13.89 -6.61
N SER A 155 28.19 13.75 -5.31
CA SER A 155 28.32 12.51 -4.54
C SER A 155 27.35 11.43 -5.00
N SER A 156 26.08 11.77 -5.26
CA SER A 156 25.11 10.83 -5.81
C SER A 156 25.53 10.36 -7.21
N ARG A 157 26.00 11.28 -8.06
CA ARG A 157 26.50 10.99 -9.42
C ARG A 157 27.73 10.09 -9.39
N SER A 158 28.65 10.29 -8.46
CA SER A 158 29.83 9.44 -8.31
C SER A 158 29.46 8.03 -7.85
N ILE A 159 28.55 7.90 -6.88
CA ILE A 159 28.01 6.60 -6.44
C ILE A 159 27.28 5.89 -7.59
N GLY A 160 26.49 6.63 -8.38
CA GLY A 160 25.85 6.11 -9.59
C GLY A 160 26.88 5.57 -10.58
N TYR A 161 27.94 6.33 -10.86
CA TYR A 161 29.00 5.92 -11.76
C TYR A 161 29.74 4.66 -11.28
N LEU A 162 30.09 4.59 -9.98
CA LEU A 162 30.74 3.42 -9.37
C LEU A 162 29.89 2.14 -9.50
N ASN A 163 28.58 2.27 -9.30
CA ASN A 163 27.63 1.17 -9.41
C ASN A 163 27.13 0.93 -10.85
N ARG A 164 27.66 1.67 -11.84
CA ARG A 164 27.22 1.62 -13.25
C ARG A 164 25.71 1.89 -13.43
N VAL A 165 25.17 2.81 -12.63
CA VAL A 165 23.78 3.28 -12.70
C VAL A 165 23.75 4.72 -13.19
N SER A 166 23.08 4.96 -14.31
CA SER A 166 22.76 6.31 -14.79
C SER A 166 21.61 6.92 -13.98
N ILE A 167 21.81 8.14 -13.47
CA ILE A 167 20.75 8.90 -12.79
C ILE A 167 19.87 9.55 -13.85
N ASP A 168 18.96 8.74 -14.41
CA ASP A 168 17.98 9.19 -15.39
C ASP A 168 16.65 9.56 -14.70
N TYR A 169 15.75 10.26 -15.41
CA TYR A 169 14.40 10.53 -14.91
C TYR A 169 13.64 9.25 -14.52
N LEU A 170 13.91 8.11 -15.19
CA LEU A 170 13.32 6.82 -14.84
C LEU A 170 13.83 6.30 -13.49
N PHE A 171 15.12 6.48 -13.18
CA PHE A 171 15.67 6.15 -11.87
C PHE A 171 15.01 6.99 -10.79
N LEU A 172 14.84 8.29 -11.05
CA LEU A 172 14.23 9.21 -10.10
C LEU A 172 12.74 8.90 -9.86
N ILE A 173 11.97 8.59 -10.91
CA ILE A 173 10.57 8.17 -10.77
C ILE A 173 10.49 6.88 -9.94
N LYS A 174 11.37 5.90 -10.18
CA LYS A 174 11.43 4.67 -9.37
C LYS A 174 11.78 4.98 -7.92
N ALA A 175 12.73 5.88 -7.68
CA ALA A 175 13.15 6.30 -6.34
C ALA A 175 12.00 6.99 -5.58
N TYR A 176 11.30 7.94 -6.20
CA TYR A 176 10.14 8.61 -5.60
C TYR A 176 8.97 7.64 -5.39
N LEU A 177 8.70 6.74 -6.34
CA LEU A 177 7.67 5.72 -6.18
C LEU A 177 8.01 4.77 -5.01
N GLN A 178 9.28 4.49 -4.76
CA GLN A 178 9.69 3.66 -3.62
C GLN A 178 9.62 4.43 -2.29
N GLN A 179 9.97 5.71 -2.28
CA GLN A 179 9.98 6.53 -1.06
C GLN A 179 8.57 6.98 -0.63
N TYR A 180 7.76 7.46 -1.58
CA TYR A 180 6.41 8.00 -1.37
C TYR A 180 5.36 7.37 -2.30
N PRO A 181 5.18 6.04 -2.30
CA PRO A 181 4.37 5.33 -3.29
C PRO A 181 2.92 5.82 -3.33
N ALA A 182 2.30 6.00 -2.17
CA ALA A 182 0.89 6.38 -2.08
C ALA A 182 0.66 7.80 -2.63
N SER A 183 1.51 8.77 -2.29
CA SER A 183 1.36 10.15 -2.76
C SER A 183 1.65 10.29 -4.25
N CYS A 184 2.64 9.58 -4.78
CA CYS A 184 2.94 9.59 -6.22
C CYS A 184 1.81 8.95 -7.02
N LEU A 185 1.23 7.86 -6.52
CA LEU A 185 0.14 7.18 -7.21
C LEU A 185 -1.17 7.97 -7.16
N THR A 186 -1.53 8.56 -6.01
CA THR A 186 -2.74 9.38 -5.91
C THR A 186 -2.67 10.63 -6.78
N THR A 187 -1.51 11.31 -6.81
CA THR A 187 -1.31 12.47 -7.70
C THR A 187 -1.42 12.07 -9.17
N LEU A 188 -0.82 10.95 -9.57
CA LEU A 188 -0.95 10.41 -10.92
C LEU A 188 -2.40 10.06 -11.30
N CYS A 189 -3.15 9.39 -10.41
CA CYS A 189 -4.57 9.08 -10.63
C CYS A 189 -5.41 10.35 -10.82
N ILE A 190 -5.19 11.39 -9.99
CA ILE A 190 -5.93 12.65 -10.07
C ILE A 190 -5.64 13.37 -11.41
N ILE A 191 -4.37 13.43 -11.82
CA ILE A 191 -3.98 14.06 -13.09
C ILE A 191 -4.65 13.34 -14.26
N VAL A 192 -4.61 12.01 -14.28
CA VAL A 192 -5.19 11.20 -15.36
C VAL A 192 -6.72 11.28 -15.33
N PHE A 193 -7.35 11.37 -14.15
CA PHE A 193 -8.79 11.57 -14.00
C PHE A 193 -9.26 12.85 -14.69
N PHE A 194 -8.62 13.99 -14.40
CA PHE A 194 -9.02 15.25 -15.02
C PHE A 194 -8.72 15.28 -16.52
N ILE A 195 -7.53 14.82 -16.95
CA ILE A 195 -7.16 14.80 -18.37
C ILE A 195 -8.07 13.84 -19.16
N GLY A 196 -8.30 12.62 -18.64
CA GLY A 196 -9.12 11.61 -19.31
C GLY A 196 -10.58 12.04 -19.42
N SER A 197 -11.16 12.59 -18.35
CA SER A 197 -12.55 13.12 -18.34
C SER A 197 -12.70 14.29 -19.31
N TRP A 198 -11.69 15.17 -19.37
CA TRP A 198 -11.66 16.25 -20.34
C TRP A 198 -11.61 15.74 -21.78
N CYS A 199 -10.72 14.80 -22.07
CA CYS A 199 -10.51 14.23 -23.39
C CYS A 199 -11.78 13.52 -23.91
N THR A 200 -12.48 12.76 -23.07
CA THR A 200 -13.73 12.09 -23.47
C THR A 200 -14.83 13.09 -23.81
N ARG A 201 -15.04 14.11 -22.97
CA ARG A 201 -15.97 15.22 -23.26
C ARG A 201 -15.63 15.94 -24.56
N ALA A 202 -14.35 16.26 -24.76
CA ALA A 202 -13.90 17.00 -25.93
C ALA A 202 -14.15 16.22 -27.24
N CYS A 203 -14.05 14.90 -27.22
CA CYS A 203 -14.27 14.08 -28.42
C CYS A 203 -15.72 13.72 -28.71
N ASP A 204 -16.58 13.59 -27.70
CA ASP A 204 -18.02 13.34 -27.90
C ASP A 204 -18.87 14.62 -27.85
N TYR A 205 -18.27 15.80 -28.00
CA TYR A 205 -19.03 17.04 -28.11
C TYR A 205 -19.81 17.10 -29.44
N THR A 206 -21.15 17.06 -29.37
CA THR A 206 -22.04 17.26 -30.51
C THR A 206 -22.80 18.60 -30.42
N PRO A 207 -22.85 19.40 -31.50
CA PRO A 207 -23.52 20.71 -31.49
C PRO A 207 -25.06 20.64 -31.63
N THR A 208 -25.63 19.50 -32.04
CA THR A 208 -27.05 19.43 -32.46
C THR A 208 -28.00 18.75 -31.48
N ASN A 209 -27.53 18.03 -30.45
CA ASN A 209 -28.35 17.46 -29.36
C ASN A 209 -27.47 17.11 -28.14
N GLU A 210 -28.04 17.22 -26.94
CA GLU A 210 -27.54 16.78 -25.60
C GLU A 210 -26.02 16.80 -25.43
N HIS A 211 -25.47 17.95 -25.02
CA HIS A 211 -24.05 18.06 -24.69
C HIS A 211 -23.69 17.13 -23.51
N VAL A 212 -22.68 16.29 -23.68
CA VAL A 212 -22.11 15.47 -22.59
C VAL A 212 -21.59 16.39 -21.50
N SER A 213 -22.24 16.41 -20.34
CA SER A 213 -21.85 17.28 -19.23
C SER A 213 -20.52 16.83 -18.61
N MET A 214 -19.74 17.75 -18.02
CA MET A 214 -18.48 17.38 -17.36
C MET A 214 -18.66 16.28 -16.29
N PRO A 215 -19.71 16.31 -15.44
CA PRO A 215 -19.98 15.22 -14.50
C PRO A 215 -20.24 13.86 -15.18
N GLN A 216 -20.91 13.81 -16.33
CA GLN A 216 -21.09 12.58 -17.10
C GLN A 216 -19.76 12.03 -17.63
N ALA A 217 -18.90 12.90 -18.16
CA ALA A 217 -17.58 12.52 -18.63
C ALA A 217 -16.67 12.01 -17.50
N MET A 218 -16.76 12.64 -16.32
CA MET A 218 -16.10 12.18 -15.08
C MET A 218 -16.61 10.81 -14.63
N TRP A 219 -17.92 10.59 -14.66
CA TRP A 219 -18.53 9.28 -14.36
C TRP A 219 -18.04 8.20 -15.33
N PHE A 220 -18.11 8.46 -16.63
CA PHE A 220 -17.63 7.56 -17.67
C PHE A 220 -16.15 7.22 -17.51
N PHE A 221 -15.31 8.23 -17.23
CA PHE A 221 -13.90 8.01 -16.97
C PHE A 221 -13.71 7.05 -15.79
N ILE A 222 -14.37 7.29 -14.65
CA ILE A 222 -14.20 6.45 -13.45
C ILE A 222 -14.59 5.01 -13.77
N VAL A 223 -15.77 4.79 -14.37
CA VAL A 223 -16.30 3.47 -14.71
C VAL A 223 -15.38 2.72 -15.69
N THR A 224 -14.78 3.42 -16.65
CA THR A 224 -13.83 2.85 -17.62
C THR A 224 -12.47 2.57 -16.98
N PHE A 225 -11.99 3.49 -16.13
CA PHE A 225 -10.70 3.41 -15.46
C PHE A 225 -10.65 2.29 -14.42
N THR A 226 -11.75 2.07 -13.68
CA THR A 226 -11.91 0.96 -12.74
C THR A 226 -12.37 -0.34 -13.43
N THR A 227 -12.43 -0.35 -14.76
CA THR A 227 -12.83 -1.49 -15.60
C THR A 227 -14.22 -2.07 -15.27
N ILE A 228 -15.13 -1.27 -14.71
CA ILE A 228 -16.51 -1.70 -14.40
C ILE A 228 -17.34 -1.76 -15.69
N GLY A 229 -17.41 -0.66 -16.45
CA GLY A 229 -18.04 -0.64 -17.77
C GLY A 229 -19.55 -0.89 -17.84
N TYR A 230 -20.40 -0.23 -17.03
CA TYR A 230 -21.87 -0.43 -17.07
C TYR A 230 -22.52 -0.19 -18.45
N GLY A 231 -21.93 0.60 -19.34
CA GLY A 231 -22.51 0.87 -20.66
C GLY A 231 -23.75 1.77 -20.65
N ASP A 232 -24.06 2.43 -19.52
CA ASP A 232 -25.12 3.45 -19.41
C ASP A 232 -24.81 4.70 -20.25
N PHE A 233 -23.52 5.08 -20.31
CA PHE A 233 -23.00 6.07 -21.23
C PHE A 233 -21.86 5.48 -22.05
N THR A 234 -21.92 5.60 -23.37
CA THR A 234 -20.88 5.08 -24.27
C THR A 234 -20.47 6.11 -25.32
N PRO A 235 -19.17 6.21 -25.65
CA PRO A 235 -18.70 7.15 -26.63
C PRO A 235 -19.19 6.81 -28.03
N SER A 236 -19.82 7.78 -28.68
CA SER A 236 -20.41 7.61 -30.01
C SER A 236 -19.36 7.79 -31.11
N THR A 237 -18.38 8.67 -30.89
CA THR A 237 -17.33 9.04 -31.85
C THR A 237 -16.16 8.06 -31.88
N TYR A 238 -15.48 7.96 -33.03
CA TYR A 238 -14.23 7.20 -33.13
C TYR A 238 -13.15 7.73 -32.17
N CYS A 239 -13.04 9.06 -32.06
CA CYS A 239 -12.09 9.66 -31.14
C CYS A 239 -12.40 9.27 -29.68
N GLY A 240 -13.67 9.38 -29.25
CA GLY A 240 -14.09 8.97 -27.91
C GLY A 240 -13.78 7.51 -27.62
N ARG A 241 -14.00 6.60 -28.59
CA ARG A 241 -13.66 5.17 -28.46
C ARG A 241 -12.15 4.91 -28.35
N ILE A 242 -11.32 5.64 -29.08
CA ILE A 242 -9.85 5.55 -28.96
C ILE A 242 -9.43 6.01 -27.56
N ILE A 243 -9.96 7.14 -27.08
CA ILE A 243 -9.66 7.66 -25.74
C ILE A 243 -10.11 6.67 -24.67
N ALA A 244 -11.33 6.12 -24.78
CA ALA A 244 -11.84 5.10 -23.85
C ALA A 244 -10.92 3.86 -23.80
N SER A 245 -10.42 3.42 -24.96
CA SER A 245 -9.46 2.30 -25.04
C SER A 245 -8.15 2.61 -24.33
N ILE A 246 -7.61 3.82 -24.51
CA ILE A 246 -6.39 4.28 -23.82
C ILE A 246 -6.61 4.38 -22.31
N VAL A 247 -7.74 4.95 -21.89
CA VAL A 247 -8.12 5.07 -20.46
C VAL A 247 -8.24 3.69 -19.82
N GLY A 248 -8.86 2.71 -20.50
CA GLY A 248 -8.99 1.34 -20.00
C GLY A 248 -7.62 0.65 -19.82
N ILE A 249 -6.73 0.73 -20.82
CA ILE A 249 -5.37 0.15 -20.73
C ILE A 249 -4.58 0.82 -19.59
N PHE A 250 -4.67 2.13 -19.48
CA PHE A 250 -3.98 2.88 -18.43
C PHE A 250 -4.54 2.57 -17.04
N GLY A 251 -5.86 2.41 -16.91
CA GLY A 251 -6.54 1.98 -15.69
C GLY A 251 -5.98 0.66 -15.18
N ILE A 252 -5.88 -0.36 -16.05
CA ILE A 252 -5.30 -1.67 -15.70
C ILE A 252 -3.86 -1.54 -15.19
N LEU A 253 -3.03 -0.71 -15.84
CA LEU A 253 -1.64 -0.47 -15.41
C LEU A 253 -1.56 0.17 -14.02
N VAL A 254 -2.40 1.18 -13.76
CA VAL A 254 -2.44 1.86 -12.46
C VAL A 254 -2.99 0.95 -11.37
N VAL A 255 -4.02 0.17 -11.66
CA VAL A 255 -4.56 -0.84 -10.74
C VAL A 255 -3.48 -1.87 -10.37
N ALA A 256 -2.69 -2.34 -11.33
CA ALA A 256 -1.58 -3.25 -11.06
C ALA A 256 -0.52 -2.62 -10.14
N LEU A 257 -0.13 -1.37 -10.38
CA LEU A 257 0.79 -0.63 -9.51
C LEU A 257 0.21 -0.42 -8.10
N LEU A 258 -1.07 -0.06 -8.00
CA LEU A 258 -1.78 0.09 -6.73
C LEU A 258 -1.75 -1.20 -5.91
N ILE A 259 -2.00 -2.35 -6.55
CA ILE A 259 -1.98 -3.65 -5.90
C ILE A 259 -0.60 -3.91 -5.25
N THR A 260 0.49 -3.66 -5.98
CA THR A 260 1.84 -3.90 -5.46
C THR A 260 2.19 -2.99 -4.28
N VAL A 261 1.83 -1.70 -4.36
CA VAL A 261 2.07 -0.73 -3.30
C VAL A 261 1.28 -1.08 -2.04
N LEU A 262 0.00 -1.42 -2.20
CA LEU A 262 -0.86 -1.79 -1.08
C LEU A 262 -0.37 -3.08 -0.41
N ALA A 263 -0.01 -4.10 -1.20
CA ALA A 263 0.55 -5.35 -0.70
C ALA A 263 1.77 -5.11 0.20
N GLN A 264 2.67 -4.22 -0.21
CA GLN A 264 3.85 -3.85 0.60
C GLN A 264 3.49 -3.10 1.88
N LYS A 265 2.46 -2.24 1.86
CA LYS A 265 2.03 -1.47 3.05
C LYS A 265 1.27 -2.31 4.08
N PHE A 266 0.51 -3.32 3.65
CA PHE A 266 -0.19 -4.25 4.55
C PHE A 266 0.74 -5.29 5.18
N LEU A 267 1.92 -5.50 4.61
CA LEU A 267 2.98 -6.29 5.23
C LEU A 267 3.52 -5.59 6.49
N LEU A 268 3.88 -6.41 7.49
CA LEU A 268 4.55 -5.93 8.69
C LEU A 268 6.00 -5.61 8.29
N ASN A 269 6.48 -4.43 8.66
CA ASN A 269 7.88 -4.07 8.50
C ASN A 269 8.78 -5.02 9.31
N ARG A 270 10.08 -5.07 9.01
CA ARG A 270 11.02 -5.95 9.73
C ARG A 270 10.93 -5.77 11.26
N TRP A 271 10.96 -4.53 11.73
CA TRP A 271 10.85 -4.22 13.15
C TRP A 271 9.46 -4.54 13.73
N GLU A 272 8.39 -4.30 12.96
CA GLU A 272 7.02 -4.64 13.36
C GLU A 272 6.86 -6.17 13.51
N LYS A 273 7.45 -6.95 12.60
CA LYS A 273 7.51 -8.42 12.69
C LYS A 273 8.29 -8.88 13.91
N TYR A 274 9.42 -8.23 14.22
CA TYR A 274 10.22 -8.55 15.40
C TYR A 274 9.42 -8.37 16.70
N VAL A 275 8.79 -7.20 16.88
CA VAL A 275 7.96 -6.92 18.06
C VAL A 275 6.81 -7.91 18.16
N HIS A 276 6.10 -8.15 17.06
CA HIS A 276 5.02 -9.13 17.01
C HIS A 276 5.48 -10.54 17.40
N SER A 277 6.60 -10.98 16.86
CA SER A 277 7.15 -12.32 17.13
C SER A 277 7.63 -12.46 18.57
N PHE A 278 8.23 -11.41 19.14
CA PHE A 278 8.63 -11.38 20.54
C PHE A 278 7.41 -11.47 21.47
N VAL A 279 6.38 -10.65 21.23
CA VAL A 279 5.15 -10.65 22.04
C VAL A 279 4.49 -12.02 21.97
N LEU A 280 4.43 -12.63 20.79
CA LEU A 280 3.96 -14.01 20.63
C LEU A 280 4.82 -15.01 21.43
N ASN A 281 6.15 -14.88 21.43
CA ASN A 281 7.03 -15.75 22.20
C ASN A 281 6.78 -15.65 23.71
N VAL A 282 6.57 -14.43 24.24
CA VAL A 282 6.22 -14.22 25.65
C VAL A 282 4.87 -14.86 25.99
N GLU A 283 3.87 -14.67 25.13
CA GLU A 283 2.54 -15.21 25.34
C GLU A 283 2.52 -16.74 25.25
N LEU A 284 3.24 -17.33 24.29
CA LEU A 284 3.42 -18.78 24.23
C LEU A 284 4.18 -19.31 25.44
N ALA A 285 5.18 -18.59 25.97
CA ALA A 285 5.87 -18.99 27.19
C ALA A 285 4.95 -18.97 28.42
N LYS A 286 4.08 -17.97 28.54
CA LYS A 286 3.04 -17.90 29.58
C LYS A 286 2.04 -19.06 29.44
N ASN A 287 1.51 -19.28 28.24
CA ASN A 287 0.58 -20.37 27.96
C ASN A 287 1.20 -21.75 28.19
N ARG A 288 2.49 -21.93 27.86
CA ARG A 288 3.24 -23.15 28.17
C ARG A 288 3.29 -23.42 29.68
N LYS A 289 3.52 -22.40 30.52
CA LYS A 289 3.50 -22.54 31.98
C LYS A 289 2.11 -22.90 32.49
N ILE A 290 1.07 -22.24 31.98
CA ILE A 290 -0.33 -22.53 32.33
C ILE A 290 -0.71 -23.96 31.97
N GLN A 291 -0.37 -24.42 30.75
CA GLN A 291 -0.68 -25.79 30.33
C GLN A 291 0.14 -26.83 31.09
N ALA A 292 1.41 -26.55 31.40
CA ALA A 292 2.20 -27.43 32.26
C ALA A 292 1.56 -27.59 33.66
N ALA A 293 1.09 -26.49 34.26
CA ALA A 293 0.35 -26.53 35.53
C ALA A 293 -0.96 -27.33 35.41
N ASN A 294 -1.71 -27.15 34.31
CA ASN A 294 -2.93 -27.93 34.05
C ASN A 294 -2.67 -29.43 33.90
N ILE A 295 -1.58 -29.83 33.22
CA ILE A 295 -1.18 -31.23 33.11
C ILE A 295 -0.93 -31.81 34.51
N ILE A 296 -0.16 -31.13 35.35
CA ILE A 296 0.10 -31.57 36.73
C ILE A 296 -1.21 -31.67 37.52
N LYS A 297 -2.08 -30.65 37.43
CA LYS A 297 -3.37 -30.61 38.11
C LYS A 297 -4.28 -31.77 37.71
N PHE A 298 -4.48 -31.99 36.41
CA PHE A 298 -5.36 -33.06 35.93
C PHE A 298 -4.74 -34.45 36.10
N ALA A 299 -3.41 -34.58 36.04
CA ALA A 299 -2.71 -35.82 36.35
C ALA A 299 -2.91 -36.20 37.81
N PHE A 300 -2.73 -35.24 38.72
CA PHE A 300 -2.98 -35.43 40.14
C PHE A 300 -4.45 -35.77 40.41
N GLN A 301 -5.39 -35.07 39.76
CA GLN A 301 -6.83 -35.35 39.90
C GLN A 301 -7.18 -36.76 39.43
N ALA A 302 -6.68 -37.20 38.28
CA ALA A 302 -6.91 -38.56 37.76
C ALA A 302 -6.29 -39.62 38.68
N TRP A 303 -5.05 -39.39 39.14
CA TRP A 303 -4.37 -40.27 40.11
C TRP A 303 -5.14 -40.36 41.44
N HIS A 304 -5.60 -39.24 41.96
CA HIS A 304 -6.34 -39.18 43.22
C HIS A 304 -7.70 -39.90 43.13
N LEU A 305 -8.41 -39.77 42.00
CA LEU A 305 -9.65 -40.53 41.75
C LEU A 305 -9.40 -42.03 41.64
N LYS A 306 -8.29 -42.42 41.00
CA LYS A 306 -7.85 -43.83 40.94
C LYS A 306 -7.50 -44.39 42.32
N LYS A 307 -6.81 -43.60 43.15
CA LYS A 307 -6.48 -43.97 44.55
C LYS A 307 -7.72 -44.14 45.43
N LYS A 308 -8.81 -43.41 45.14
CA LYS A 308 -10.11 -43.57 45.81
C LYS A 308 -10.92 -44.78 45.33
N ASN A 309 -10.37 -45.65 44.47
CA ASN A 309 -11.05 -46.81 43.88
C ASN A 309 -12.37 -46.46 43.17
N ILE A 310 -12.49 -45.24 42.63
CA ILE A 310 -13.64 -44.87 41.80
C ILE A 310 -13.49 -45.60 40.46
N SER A 311 -14.58 -46.18 39.94
CA SER A 311 -14.54 -46.95 38.70
C SER A 311 -14.01 -46.11 37.52
N GLU A 312 -13.20 -46.73 36.65
CA GLU A 312 -12.68 -46.08 35.45
C GLU A 312 -13.78 -45.68 34.45
N SER A 313 -14.96 -46.31 34.56
CA SER A 313 -16.18 -45.95 33.83
C SER A 313 -16.89 -44.71 34.36
N SER A 314 -16.49 -44.18 35.53
CA SER A 314 -17.13 -43.00 36.11
C SER A 314 -16.88 -41.77 35.25
N ILE A 315 -17.95 -40.98 35.06
CA ILE A 315 -17.90 -39.73 34.28
C ILE A 315 -16.81 -38.79 34.82
N ARG A 316 -16.60 -38.76 36.14
CA ARG A 316 -15.59 -37.90 36.79
C ARG A 316 -14.16 -38.31 36.46
N TYR A 317 -13.87 -39.61 36.40
CA TYR A 317 -12.54 -40.12 36.02
C TYR A 317 -12.28 -39.86 34.53
N LEU A 318 -13.25 -40.18 33.66
CA LEU A 318 -13.17 -39.96 32.22
C LEU A 318 -12.98 -38.47 31.88
N GLN A 319 -13.70 -37.56 32.55
CA GLN A 319 -13.52 -36.12 32.36
C GLN A 319 -12.13 -35.63 32.79
N ALA A 320 -11.58 -36.14 33.90
CA ALA A 320 -10.23 -35.80 34.34
C ALA A 320 -9.17 -36.29 33.35
N GLN A 321 -9.32 -37.52 32.86
CA GLN A 321 -8.43 -38.12 31.86
C GLN A 321 -8.52 -37.40 30.50
N GLN A 322 -9.73 -37.06 30.04
CA GLN A 322 -9.93 -36.29 28.81
C GLN A 322 -9.29 -34.90 28.90
N ARG A 323 -9.46 -34.20 30.03
CA ARG A 323 -8.84 -32.87 30.26
C ARG A 323 -7.30 -32.96 30.30
N LEU A 324 -6.75 -34.04 30.85
CA LEU A 324 -5.31 -34.32 30.82
C LEU A 324 -4.81 -34.54 29.38
N PHE A 325 -5.50 -35.35 28.57
CA PHE A 325 -5.09 -35.54 27.17
C PHE A 325 -5.19 -34.25 26.35
N LEU A 326 -6.25 -33.46 26.56
CA LEU A 326 -6.40 -32.15 25.92
C LEU A 326 -5.28 -31.19 26.32
N SER A 327 -4.84 -31.18 27.59
CA SER A 327 -3.75 -30.31 28.04
C SER A 327 -2.36 -30.78 27.55
N ILE A 328 -2.14 -32.09 27.41
CA ILE A 328 -0.91 -32.62 26.79
C ILE A 328 -0.85 -32.24 25.32
N ARG A 329 -1.95 -32.43 24.58
CA ARG A 329 -2.04 -32.04 23.16
C ARG A 329 -1.80 -30.55 22.98
N SER A 330 -2.45 -29.71 23.79
CA SER A 330 -2.27 -28.26 23.71
C SER A 330 -0.83 -27.83 24.04
N LEU A 331 -0.15 -28.48 25.00
CA LEU A 331 1.26 -28.23 25.28
C LEU A 331 2.16 -28.56 24.09
N HIS A 332 1.88 -29.68 23.39
CA HIS A 332 2.63 -30.07 22.20
C HIS A 332 2.46 -29.03 21.08
N GLU A 333 1.21 -28.62 20.81
CA GLU A 333 0.90 -27.56 19.83
C GLU A 333 1.59 -26.23 20.18
N ILE A 334 1.63 -25.84 21.47
CA ILE A 334 2.35 -24.63 21.92
C ILE A 334 3.85 -24.74 21.68
N LYS A 335 4.47 -25.90 22.01
CA LYS A 335 5.91 -26.12 21.80
C LYS A 335 6.27 -26.07 20.31
N GLU A 336 5.44 -26.63 19.45
CA GLU A 336 5.63 -26.61 18.00
C GLU A 336 5.54 -25.19 17.45
N LYS A 337 4.51 -24.42 17.83
CA LYS A 337 4.39 -22.99 17.50
C LYS A 337 5.59 -22.19 17.98
N GLN A 338 6.08 -22.45 19.19
CA GLN A 338 7.25 -21.76 19.75
C GLN A 338 8.53 -22.06 18.95
N ARG A 339 8.73 -23.30 18.48
CA ARG A 339 9.86 -23.65 17.60
C ARG A 339 9.78 -22.90 16.27
N GLN A 340 8.63 -22.94 15.61
CA GLN A 340 8.40 -22.22 14.35
C GLN A 340 8.67 -20.72 14.47
N LEU A 341 8.27 -20.09 15.58
CA LEU A 341 8.55 -18.67 15.82
C LEU A 341 10.04 -18.40 16.02
N VAL A 342 10.76 -19.27 16.73
CA VAL A 342 12.21 -19.12 16.93
C VAL A 342 12.93 -19.25 15.59
N ASP A 343 12.60 -20.25 14.78
CA ASP A 343 13.20 -20.44 13.46
C ASP A 343 12.98 -19.21 12.55
N ASN A 344 11.78 -18.61 12.59
CA ASN A 344 11.47 -17.37 11.88
C ASN A 344 12.18 -16.11 12.44
N CYS A 345 12.52 -16.11 13.73
CA CYS A 345 13.22 -14.99 14.38
C CYS A 345 14.74 -15.05 14.19
N VAL A 346 15.32 -16.26 14.14
CA VAL A 346 16.76 -16.48 13.87
C VAL A 346 17.15 -15.80 12.55
N ASP A 347 16.28 -15.84 11.54
CA ASP A 347 16.46 -15.14 10.26
C ASP A 347 16.53 -13.61 10.33
N GLN A 348 15.98 -13.00 11.38
CA GLN A 348 15.99 -11.53 11.58
C GLN A 348 17.06 -11.09 12.58
N ILE A 349 17.38 -11.97 13.52
CA ILE A 349 18.32 -11.73 14.60
C ILE A 349 19.75 -11.99 14.15
N ASP A 350 20.04 -12.83 13.16
CA ASP A 350 21.42 -13.13 12.74
C ASP A 350 22.24 -11.89 12.30
N ILE A 351 21.62 -10.82 11.80
CA ILE A 351 22.33 -9.56 11.49
C ILE A 351 22.62 -8.76 12.79
N ILE A 352 21.68 -8.76 13.75
CA ILE A 352 21.74 -7.98 14.98
C ILE A 352 22.50 -8.72 16.08
N SER A 353 22.48 -10.05 16.14
CA SER A 353 23.28 -10.88 17.06
C SER A 353 24.75 -10.83 16.69
N VAL A 354 25.07 -10.75 15.39
CA VAL A 354 26.43 -10.50 14.90
C VAL A 354 26.91 -9.11 15.34
N GLN A 355 26.08 -8.06 15.21
CA GLN A 355 26.43 -6.72 15.74
C GLN A 355 26.45 -6.66 17.27
N ARG A 356 25.52 -7.31 17.97
CA ARG A 356 25.46 -7.33 19.44
C ARG A 356 26.62 -8.09 20.04
N ASN A 357 27.09 -9.17 19.41
CA ASN A 357 28.27 -9.87 19.91
C ASN A 357 29.55 -9.05 19.71
N THR A 358 29.59 -8.12 18.74
CA THR A 358 30.66 -7.12 18.61
C THR A 358 30.49 -5.90 19.52
N SER A 359 29.26 -5.55 19.92
CA SER A 359 28.96 -4.38 20.76
C SER A 359 28.65 -4.71 22.22
N ALA A 360 28.71 -5.99 22.60
CA ALA A 360 28.45 -6.47 23.96
C ALA A 360 29.50 -6.03 24.99
N GLU A 361 30.51 -5.26 24.56
CA GLU A 361 31.47 -4.61 25.47
C GLU A 361 31.08 -3.17 25.87
N ILE A 362 29.94 -2.62 25.44
CA ILE A 362 29.64 -1.18 25.71
C ILE A 362 28.33 -0.92 26.48
N TYR A 363 27.41 -1.87 26.64
CA TYR A 363 26.15 -1.61 27.34
C TYR A 363 25.94 -2.50 28.55
N ASP A 364 25.99 -1.87 29.72
CA ASP A 364 25.64 -2.44 31.00
C ASP A 364 24.16 -2.87 31.00
N THR A 365 23.93 -4.17 30.86
CA THR A 365 22.58 -4.77 30.85
C THR A 365 21.88 -4.67 32.21
N SER A 366 22.55 -4.21 33.26
CA SER A 366 21.94 -3.97 34.57
C SER A 366 21.08 -2.70 34.59
N GLU A 367 21.52 -1.63 33.92
CA GLU A 367 20.87 -0.31 33.91
C GLU A 367 19.55 -0.33 33.09
N GLN A 368 19.52 -1.04 31.96
CA GLN A 368 18.27 -1.23 31.19
C GLN A 368 17.24 -2.12 31.90
N LEU A 369 17.69 -3.06 32.74
CA LEU A 369 16.79 -3.90 33.54
C LEU A 369 16.20 -3.12 34.72
N GLU A 370 16.94 -2.15 35.27
CA GLU A 370 16.44 -1.18 36.25
C GLU A 370 15.48 -0.17 35.63
N ILE A 371 15.79 0.39 34.46
CA ILE A 371 14.87 1.27 33.70
C ILE A 371 13.58 0.54 33.30
N MET A 372 13.68 -0.75 32.96
CA MET A 372 12.52 -1.58 32.68
C MET A 372 11.71 -1.85 33.95
N LYS A 373 12.34 -2.00 35.13
CA LYS A 373 11.62 -2.16 36.40
C LYS A 373 10.95 -0.86 36.86
N THR A 374 11.55 0.31 36.60
CA THR A 374 10.97 1.62 36.93
C THR A 374 9.84 2.02 35.96
N LEU A 375 9.87 1.59 34.70
CA LEU A 375 8.78 1.81 33.73
C LEU A 375 7.61 0.79 33.82
N VAL A 376 7.85 -0.41 34.36
CA VAL A 376 6.86 -1.52 34.36
C VAL A 376 5.95 -1.52 35.60
N LEU A 377 6.24 -0.71 36.61
CA LEU A 377 5.48 -0.68 37.86
C LEU A 377 4.89 0.70 38.14
N ASP A 378 3.80 1.04 37.44
CA ASP A 378 2.87 2.03 37.98
C ASP A 378 1.47 1.43 38.18
N PRO A 379 1.02 1.22 39.44
CA PRO A 379 -0.39 0.94 39.75
C PRO A 379 -1.32 2.11 39.37
N ILE A 380 -0.78 3.28 39.03
CA ILE A 380 -1.50 4.46 38.53
C ILE A 380 -2.01 4.21 37.10
N PHE A 381 -1.22 3.51 36.27
CA PHE A 381 -1.54 3.21 34.87
C PHE A 381 -2.63 2.15 34.68
N SER A 382 -2.86 1.28 35.67
CA SER A 382 -3.99 0.35 35.67
C SER A 382 -5.28 1.03 36.13
N LYS A 383 -5.18 1.99 37.06
CA LYS A 383 -6.31 2.69 37.67
C LYS A 383 -7.00 3.69 36.72
N ALA A 384 -6.25 4.37 35.86
CA ALA A 384 -6.80 5.29 34.84
C ALA A 384 -7.25 4.58 33.53
N ARG A 385 -6.97 3.28 33.37
CA ARG A 385 -7.22 2.52 32.13
C ARG A 385 -8.61 1.89 32.05
N ILE A 386 -9.10 1.35 33.17
CA ILE A 386 -10.45 0.78 33.30
C ILE A 386 -11.55 1.77 32.88
N PRO A 387 -11.50 3.08 33.27
CA PRO A 387 -12.50 4.03 32.80
C PRO A 387 -12.38 4.30 31.29
N THR A 388 -11.19 4.29 30.69
CA THR A 388 -11.04 4.55 29.25
C THR A 388 -11.63 3.44 28.38
N SER A 389 -11.40 2.17 28.72
CA SER A 389 -11.99 1.05 27.95
C SER A 389 -13.52 1.05 28.06
N PHE A 390 -14.05 1.29 29.26
CA PHE A 390 -15.49 1.39 29.47
C PHE A 390 -16.14 2.53 28.67
N VAL A 391 -15.50 3.71 28.63
CA VAL A 391 -15.97 4.83 27.80
C VAL A 391 -15.97 4.45 26.32
N THR A 392 -14.91 3.79 25.83
CA THR A 392 -14.85 3.36 24.43
C THR A 392 -15.91 2.32 24.06
N ASP A 393 -16.31 1.46 25.00
CA ASP A 393 -17.35 0.45 24.78
C ASP A 393 -18.70 1.11 24.57
N ILE A 394 -19.06 2.05 25.45
CA ILE A 394 -20.30 2.82 25.33
C ILE A 394 -20.30 3.63 24.04
N MET A 395 -19.19 4.28 23.67
CA MET A 395 -19.08 5.02 22.41
C MET A 395 -19.35 4.13 21.19
N CYS A 396 -18.76 2.93 21.18
CA CYS A 396 -18.96 1.97 20.10
C CYS A 396 -20.43 1.51 20.01
N ILE A 397 -21.03 1.16 21.17
CA ILE A 397 -22.43 0.73 21.26
C ILE A 397 -23.36 1.84 20.79
N LEU A 398 -23.19 3.08 21.26
CA LEU A 398 -24.01 4.22 20.85
C LEU A 398 -23.81 4.59 19.38
N GLY A 399 -22.58 4.48 18.87
CA GLY A 399 -22.27 4.69 17.46
C GLY A 399 -23.01 3.70 16.55
N ILE A 400 -22.97 2.40 16.89
CA ILE A 400 -23.66 1.34 16.15
C ILE A 400 -25.18 1.47 16.29
N LEU A 401 -25.67 1.74 17.50
CA LEU A 401 -27.10 1.94 17.77
C LEU A 401 -27.67 3.09 16.94
N GLY A 402 -26.93 4.21 16.83
CA GLY A 402 -27.33 5.34 15.98
C GLY A 402 -27.43 4.96 14.49
N ILE A 403 -26.51 4.15 13.97
CA ILE A 403 -26.56 3.65 12.59
C ILE A 403 -27.76 2.70 12.40
N ILE A 404 -28.00 1.77 13.33
CA ILE A 404 -29.13 0.84 13.25
C ILE A 404 -30.47 1.59 13.26
N LEU A 405 -30.64 2.56 14.17
CA LEU A 405 -31.85 3.38 14.23
C LEU A 405 -32.06 4.19 12.94
N MET A 406 -30.98 4.72 12.35
CA MET A 406 -31.04 5.40 11.06
C MET A 406 -31.46 4.47 9.92
N ILE A 407 -30.95 3.23 9.89
CA ILE A 407 -31.38 2.24 8.89
C ILE A 407 -32.88 1.95 9.05
N ILE A 408 -33.33 1.69 10.27
CA ILE A 408 -34.75 1.40 10.56
C ILE A 408 -35.64 2.55 10.12
N GLU A 409 -35.26 3.80 10.42
CA GLU A 409 -36.02 4.99 10.01
C GLU A 409 -36.20 5.05 8.49
N ASN A 410 -35.11 4.88 7.74
CA ASN A 410 -35.16 4.93 6.28
C ASN A 410 -35.92 3.74 5.69
N GLU A 411 -35.83 2.54 6.27
CA GLU A 411 -36.65 1.38 5.84
C GLU A 411 -38.15 1.63 6.04
N ILE A 412 -38.53 2.30 7.13
CA ILE A 412 -39.92 2.68 7.37
C ILE A 412 -40.38 3.69 6.31
N ILE A 413 -39.56 4.70 5.99
CA ILE A 413 -39.83 5.67 4.92
C ILE A 413 -40.01 4.95 3.56
N PHE A 414 -39.12 4.01 3.24
CA PHE A 414 -39.16 3.27 1.97
C PHE A 414 -40.36 2.32 1.83
N SER A 415 -40.92 1.85 2.94
CA SER A 415 -42.05 0.93 2.92
C SER A 415 -43.39 1.58 2.55
N HIS A 416 -43.47 2.92 2.41
CA HIS A 416 -44.69 3.69 2.11
C HIS A 416 -45.90 3.40 3.01
N ILE A 417 -45.75 2.64 4.11
CA ILE A 417 -46.84 2.26 5.02
C ILE A 417 -47.38 3.48 5.78
N ASN A 418 -46.62 4.58 5.87
CA ASN A 418 -47.01 5.76 6.63
C ASN A 418 -46.65 7.06 5.90
N ASN A 419 -47.62 7.99 5.79
CA ASN A 419 -47.33 9.38 5.49
C ASN A 419 -46.25 9.91 6.45
N ASN A 420 -45.42 10.84 5.97
CA ASN A 420 -44.21 11.39 6.61
C ASN A 420 -44.37 11.95 8.04
N ASP A 421 -45.58 11.94 8.60
CA ASP A 421 -45.96 12.58 9.85
C ASP A 421 -46.38 11.60 10.97
N THR A 422 -46.02 10.31 10.86
CA THR A 422 -46.36 9.36 11.94
C THR A 422 -45.48 9.50 13.17
N ILE A 423 -46.10 9.36 14.34
CA ILE A 423 -45.46 9.43 15.67
C ILE A 423 -44.21 8.53 15.76
N TRP A 424 -44.20 7.40 15.04
CA TRP A 424 -43.09 6.45 15.00
C TRP A 424 -41.82 7.03 14.37
N SER A 425 -41.91 7.65 13.18
CA SER A 425 -40.77 8.29 12.51
C SER A 425 -40.20 9.43 13.37
N TRP A 426 -41.09 10.25 13.95
CA TRP A 426 -40.68 11.33 14.84
C TRP A 426 -39.97 10.81 16.11
N SER A 427 -40.48 9.73 16.70
CA SER A 427 -39.87 9.10 17.89
C SER A 427 -38.48 8.51 17.59
N ILE A 428 -38.30 7.88 16.43
CA ILE A 428 -37.01 7.31 16.04
C ILE A 428 -36.00 8.44 15.77
N LYS A 429 -36.38 9.52 15.08
CA LYS A 429 -35.51 10.69 14.85
C LYS A 429 -35.07 11.38 16.16
N ILE A 430 -35.96 11.46 17.15
CA ILE A 430 -35.60 11.95 18.51
C ILE A 430 -34.62 10.99 19.18
N SER A 431 -34.87 9.68 19.10
CA SER A 431 -33.97 8.66 19.67
C SER A 431 -32.58 8.70 19.04
N ILE A 432 -32.50 8.88 17.71
CA ILE A 432 -31.25 9.12 17.00
C ILE A 432 -30.56 10.36 17.59
N SER A 433 -31.24 11.50 17.61
CA SER A 433 -30.68 12.77 18.11
C SER A 433 -30.17 12.66 19.54
N PHE A 434 -30.95 12.03 20.43
CA PHE A 434 -30.55 11.77 21.82
C PHE A 434 -29.31 10.87 21.90
N SER A 435 -29.27 9.78 21.14
CA SER A 435 -28.10 8.89 21.10
C SER A 435 -26.84 9.62 20.60
N THR A 436 -26.98 10.54 19.64
CA THR A 436 -25.85 11.34 19.13
C THR A 436 -25.33 12.33 20.16
N PHE A 437 -26.23 12.97 20.91
CA PHE A 437 -25.86 13.93 21.95
C PHE A 437 -25.08 13.24 23.08
N VAL A 438 -25.56 12.06 23.52
CA VAL A 438 -24.86 11.25 24.52
C VAL A 438 -23.51 10.76 23.98
N LEU A 439 -23.43 10.34 22.72
CA LEU A 439 -22.18 9.93 22.06
C LEU A 439 -21.14 11.07 22.08
N ILE A 440 -21.53 12.29 21.73
CA ILE A 440 -20.64 13.47 21.76
C ILE A 440 -20.12 13.73 23.18
N GLY A 441 -20.98 13.59 24.20
CA GLY A 441 -20.58 13.68 25.60
C GLY A 441 -19.49 12.67 25.97
N PHE A 442 -19.62 11.41 25.52
CA PHE A 442 -18.59 10.39 25.73
C PHE A 442 -17.31 10.62 24.90
N ILE A 443 -17.40 11.18 23.70
CA ILE A 443 -16.22 11.58 22.91
C ILE A 443 -15.42 12.65 23.67
N PHE A 444 -16.10 13.64 24.25
CA PHE A 444 -15.45 14.66 25.07
C PHE A 444 -14.78 14.05 26.31
N GLN A 445 -15.49 13.16 27.02
CA GLN A 445 -14.95 12.46 28.18
C GLN A 445 -13.75 11.58 27.82
N TYR A 446 -13.77 10.92 26.66
CA TYR A 446 -12.65 10.15 26.14
C TYR A 446 -11.40 11.01 25.93
N HIS A 447 -11.52 12.14 25.22
CA HIS A 447 -10.38 13.04 24.98
C HIS A 447 -9.86 13.66 26.27
N ARG A 448 -10.73 13.94 27.24
CA ARG A 448 -10.31 14.38 28.58
C ARG A 448 -9.44 13.33 29.28
N LEU A 449 -9.83 12.05 29.21
CA LEU A 449 -9.05 10.95 29.79
C LEU A 449 -7.73 10.73 29.04
N ASP A 450 -7.74 10.79 27.70
CA ASP A 450 -6.53 10.64 26.90
C ASP A 450 -5.49 11.75 27.17
N LEU A 451 -5.94 13.00 27.30
CA LEU A 451 -5.07 14.12 27.69
C LEU A 451 -4.53 13.95 29.12
N SER A 452 -5.35 13.44 30.05
CA SER A 452 -4.89 13.16 31.41
C SER A 452 -3.83 12.05 31.46
N LEU A 453 -4.00 10.99 30.65
CA LEU A 453 -2.99 9.93 30.51
C LEU A 453 -1.71 10.48 29.90
N TYR A 454 -1.82 11.31 28.85
CA TYR A 454 -0.66 11.93 28.24
C TYR A 454 0.10 12.86 29.20
N ALA A 455 -0.60 13.58 30.06
CA ALA A 455 0.00 14.43 31.09
C ALA A 455 0.78 13.60 32.11
N VAL A 456 0.17 12.51 32.63
CA VAL A 456 0.81 11.59 33.59
C VAL A 456 2.06 10.93 33.00
N ASN A 457 1.99 10.46 31.75
CA ASN A 457 3.12 9.78 31.09
C ASN A 457 4.36 10.66 30.94
N ASN A 458 4.15 11.97 30.82
CA ASN A 458 5.21 12.96 30.61
C ASN A 458 5.46 13.81 31.86
N SER A 459 4.90 13.43 33.02
CA SER A 459 4.98 14.18 34.28
C SER A 459 4.66 15.68 34.12
N ILE A 460 3.65 16.01 33.31
CA ILE A 460 3.20 17.39 33.09
C ILE A 460 2.11 17.71 34.12
N GLU A 461 2.36 18.69 34.98
CA GLU A 461 1.41 19.12 36.01
C GLU A 461 0.19 19.85 35.41
N ASP A 462 0.43 20.70 34.40
CA ASP A 462 -0.61 21.45 33.72
C ASP A 462 -1.12 20.76 32.45
N SER A 463 -2.30 20.13 32.55
CA SER A 463 -2.97 19.47 31.42
C SER A 463 -3.21 20.38 30.20
N ARG A 464 -3.25 21.72 30.38
CA ARG A 464 -3.44 22.68 29.28
C ARG A 464 -2.27 22.68 28.29
N VAL A 465 -1.05 22.43 28.76
CA VAL A 465 0.16 22.38 27.92
C VAL A 465 0.13 21.17 26.97
N THR A 466 -0.67 20.15 27.28
CA THR A 466 -0.79 18.93 26.45
C THR A 466 -1.64 19.13 25.19
N LEU A 467 -2.38 20.25 25.10
CA LEU A 467 -3.32 20.56 24.04
C LEU A 467 -2.61 21.28 22.88
N THR A 468 -2.34 20.58 21.79
CA THR A 468 -1.74 21.17 20.57
C THR A 468 -2.81 21.54 19.54
N ASN A 469 -2.56 22.54 18.70
CA ASN A 469 -3.49 22.95 17.63
C ASN A 469 -3.89 21.79 16.72
N ARG A 470 -2.96 20.87 16.45
CA ARG A 470 -3.23 19.65 15.68
C ARG A 470 -4.25 18.73 16.37
N LYS A 471 -4.10 18.52 17.69
CA LYS A 471 -5.04 17.69 18.47
C LYS A 471 -6.42 18.36 18.53
N ILE A 472 -6.49 19.67 18.74
CA ILE A 472 -7.75 20.42 18.73
C ILE A 472 -8.47 20.25 17.40
N PHE A 473 -7.76 20.43 16.28
CA PHE A 473 -8.33 20.24 14.95
C PHE A 473 -8.91 18.83 14.76
N LEU A 474 -8.19 17.79 15.19
CA LEU A 474 -8.67 16.41 15.11
C LEU A 474 -9.88 16.14 16.01
N ILE A 475 -9.93 16.72 17.21
CA ILE A 475 -11.07 16.60 18.13
C ILE A 475 -12.30 17.28 17.53
N VAL A 476 -12.15 18.48 16.97
CA VAL A 476 -13.24 19.21 16.31
C VAL A 476 -13.77 18.43 15.12
N LEU A 477 -12.87 17.87 14.29
CA LEU A 477 -13.24 17.03 13.15
C LEU A 477 -13.98 15.75 13.60
N GLU A 478 -13.54 15.11 14.68
CA GLU A 478 -14.19 13.94 15.26
C GLU A 478 -15.62 14.25 15.73
N ILE A 479 -15.79 15.39 16.41
CA ILE A 479 -17.10 15.87 16.86
C ILE A 479 -18.00 16.17 15.67
N LEU A 480 -17.50 16.86 14.63
CA LEU A 480 -18.28 17.17 13.43
C LEU A 480 -18.78 15.89 12.72
N ILE A 481 -17.90 14.89 12.55
CA ILE A 481 -18.29 13.60 11.93
C ILE A 481 -19.37 12.90 12.77
N CYS A 482 -19.23 12.89 14.10
CA CYS A 482 -20.20 12.25 14.98
C CYS A 482 -21.48 13.06 15.20
N ALA A 483 -21.47 14.36 14.91
CA ALA A 483 -22.62 15.25 15.04
C ALA A 483 -23.58 15.17 13.84
N ILE A 484 -23.14 14.73 12.65
CA ILE A 484 -24.03 14.58 11.49
C ILE A 484 -25.02 13.44 11.74
N HIS A 485 -26.32 13.74 11.69
CA HIS A 485 -27.45 12.80 11.78
C HIS A 485 -28.73 13.44 11.22
N PRO A 486 -29.74 12.65 10.82
CA PRO A 486 -31.06 13.18 10.47
C PRO A 486 -31.72 13.74 11.74
N MET A 487 -31.97 15.05 11.73
CA MET A 487 -32.57 15.77 12.85
C MET A 487 -34.10 15.76 12.73
N PRO A 488 -34.87 15.60 13.83
CA PRO A 488 -36.32 15.69 13.82
C PRO A 488 -36.75 17.12 13.44
N ARG A 489 -37.10 17.34 12.18
CA ARG A 489 -37.65 18.61 11.67
C ARG A 489 -38.84 18.34 10.76
N SER A 490 -39.85 19.20 10.85
CA SER A 490 -41.15 19.10 10.17
C SER A 490 -41.22 19.79 8.79
N PHE A 491 -40.12 20.36 8.28
CA PHE A 491 -40.12 21.10 7.02
C PHE A 491 -39.51 20.26 5.88
N PRO A 492 -40.25 20.03 4.77
CA PRO A 492 -39.74 19.31 3.61
C PRO A 492 -38.88 20.25 2.78
N HIS A 493 -37.60 20.41 3.14
CA HIS A 493 -36.64 20.87 2.13
C HIS A 493 -36.17 19.65 1.35
N ARG A 494 -36.63 19.60 0.11
CA ARG A 494 -36.17 18.67 -0.89
C ARG A 494 -34.87 19.25 -1.47
N LEU A 495 -33.74 18.54 -1.37
CA LEU A 495 -32.50 18.98 -2.01
C LEU A 495 -32.64 18.73 -3.52
N ASN A 496 -32.46 19.77 -4.33
CA ASN A 496 -32.46 19.65 -5.79
C ASN A 496 -31.32 18.72 -6.20
N ALA A 497 -31.62 17.46 -6.49
CA ALA A 497 -30.72 16.61 -7.25
C ALA A 497 -31.22 16.62 -8.70
N SER A 498 -30.41 17.18 -9.59
CA SER A 498 -30.66 17.15 -11.02
C SER A 498 -30.58 15.70 -11.50
N VAL A 499 -31.67 15.17 -12.07
CA VAL A 499 -31.64 13.93 -12.86
C VAL A 499 -31.77 14.31 -14.32
N GLU A 500 -31.00 13.61 -15.16
CA GLU A 500 -31.11 13.68 -16.61
C GLU A 500 -31.83 12.42 -17.08
N ASN A 501 -33.06 12.58 -17.57
CA ASN A 501 -33.81 11.51 -18.20
C ASN A 501 -33.31 11.30 -19.62
N ILE A 502 -32.83 10.10 -19.92
CA ILE A 502 -32.68 9.62 -21.29
C ILE A 502 -33.97 8.86 -21.62
N SER A 503 -34.94 9.53 -22.26
CA SER A 503 -36.01 8.84 -22.96
C SER A 503 -36.25 9.44 -24.35
N SER A 504 -35.98 8.61 -25.34
CA SER A 504 -36.35 8.80 -26.74
C SER A 504 -37.87 8.79 -26.89
N ASN A 505 -38.47 9.96 -27.14
CA ASN A 505 -39.46 10.23 -28.20
C ASN A 505 -40.42 11.38 -27.84
N SER A 506 -40.68 12.19 -28.87
CA SER A 506 -41.76 13.19 -29.01
C SER A 506 -41.76 14.40 -28.06
N SER A 507 -41.25 15.51 -28.61
CA SER A 507 -41.88 16.84 -28.60
C SER A 507 -42.90 17.12 -27.47
N ILE A 508 -42.42 17.63 -26.36
CA ILE A 508 -42.89 18.87 -25.70
C ILE A 508 -41.78 19.26 -24.72
N SER A 509 -41.24 20.44 -24.92
CA SER A 509 -40.29 21.10 -24.03
C SER A 509 -40.91 21.27 -22.63
N THR A 510 -40.45 20.50 -21.65
CA THR A 510 -40.47 20.88 -20.24
C THR A 510 -39.09 20.60 -19.62
N PRO A 511 -38.58 21.51 -18.77
CA PRO A 511 -37.22 21.46 -18.26
C PRO A 511 -37.09 20.48 -17.08
N TYR A 512 -35.94 19.79 -17.00
CA TYR A 512 -35.36 19.17 -15.80
C TYR A 512 -36.35 18.59 -14.76
N SER A 513 -36.64 17.29 -14.81
CA SER A 513 -37.24 16.60 -13.67
C SER A 513 -36.14 16.32 -12.63
N SER A 514 -35.89 17.28 -11.74
CA SER A 514 -35.07 17.06 -10.54
C SER A 514 -35.76 16.06 -9.63
N SER A 515 -35.31 14.78 -9.60
CA SER A 515 -35.71 13.88 -8.52
C SER A 515 -35.02 14.35 -7.26
N TYR A 516 -35.78 14.87 -6.31
CA TYR A 516 -35.21 15.39 -5.09
C TYR A 516 -34.74 14.26 -4.19
N ILE A 517 -33.51 14.35 -3.68
CA ILE A 517 -33.05 13.46 -2.61
C ILE A 517 -33.54 14.05 -1.28
N ASP A 518 -34.19 13.22 -0.48
CA ASP A 518 -34.59 13.63 0.87
C ASP A 518 -33.34 13.95 1.71
N ILE A 519 -33.35 15.12 2.36
CA ILE A 519 -32.24 15.59 3.22
C ILE A 519 -31.88 14.53 4.28
N ASP A 520 -32.85 13.75 4.74
CA ASP A 520 -32.65 12.67 5.71
C ASP A 520 -31.73 11.57 5.18
N VAL A 521 -31.81 11.20 3.90
CA VAL A 521 -30.91 10.21 3.27
C VAL A 521 -29.51 10.81 3.12
N ALA A 522 -29.42 12.08 2.68
CA ALA A 522 -28.15 12.78 2.52
C ALA A 522 -27.39 12.96 3.85
N LEU A 523 -28.11 13.21 4.96
CA LEU A 523 -27.54 13.29 6.31
C LEU A 523 -27.34 11.91 6.96
N GLY A 524 -28.07 10.89 6.51
CA GLY A 524 -27.91 9.50 6.95
C GLY A 524 -26.62 8.86 6.45
N LEU A 525 -26.25 9.03 5.18
CA LEU A 525 -25.05 8.39 4.61
C LEU A 525 -23.74 8.71 5.38
N PRO A 526 -23.45 9.96 5.79
CA PRO A 526 -22.30 10.26 6.63
C PRO A 526 -22.31 9.57 8.01
N MET A 527 -23.44 9.09 8.53
CA MET A 527 -23.48 8.38 9.81
C MET A 527 -22.67 7.08 9.80
N PHE A 528 -22.49 6.43 8.64
CA PHE A 528 -21.61 5.27 8.53
C PHE A 528 -20.14 5.60 8.80
N ALA A 529 -19.73 6.87 8.70
CA ALA A 529 -18.38 7.29 9.08
C ALA A 529 -18.11 6.99 10.56
N ARG A 530 -19.14 6.94 11.43
CA ARG A 530 -19.01 6.53 12.84
C ARG A 530 -18.46 5.11 13.02
N GLY A 531 -18.40 4.31 11.97
CA GLY A 531 -17.71 3.01 11.96
C GLY A 531 -16.23 3.09 12.39
N TYR A 532 -15.56 4.25 12.32
CA TYR A 532 -14.19 4.40 12.86
C TYR A 532 -14.11 4.10 14.37
N LEU A 533 -15.20 4.27 15.12
CA LEU A 533 -15.29 3.96 16.55
C LEU A 533 -15.05 2.47 16.82
N LEU A 534 -15.43 1.59 15.88
CA LEU A 534 -15.16 0.16 15.95
C LEU A 534 -13.65 -0.11 15.87
N CYS A 535 -12.91 0.62 15.03
CA CYS A 535 -11.44 0.50 15.00
C CYS A 535 -10.80 0.92 16.33
N ARG A 536 -11.34 1.96 16.99
CA ARG A 536 -10.89 2.36 18.33
C ARG A 536 -11.20 1.29 19.37
N PHE A 537 -12.41 0.73 19.37
CA PHE A 537 -12.82 -0.37 20.24
C PHE A 537 -11.86 -1.58 20.13
N ILE A 538 -11.51 -1.98 18.89
CA ILE A 538 -10.57 -3.07 18.62
C ILE A 538 -9.20 -2.82 19.28
N VAL A 539 -8.69 -1.58 19.25
CA VAL A 539 -7.41 -1.25 19.88
C VAL A 539 -7.44 -1.47 21.38
N PHE A 540 -8.44 -0.92 22.07
CA PHE A 540 -8.54 -1.01 23.52
C PHE A 540 -8.84 -2.43 24.02
N HIS A 541 -9.40 -3.30 23.16
CA HIS A 541 -9.62 -4.72 23.45
C HIS A 541 -8.46 -5.63 23.06
N SER A 542 -7.46 -5.11 22.33
CA SER A 542 -6.34 -5.92 21.90
C SER A 542 -5.33 -6.15 23.02
N HIS A 543 -4.99 -7.42 23.25
CA HIS A 543 -3.94 -7.80 24.21
C HIS A 543 -2.59 -7.13 23.87
N LEU A 544 -2.30 -6.94 22.57
CA LEU A 544 -1.10 -6.23 22.11
C LEU A 544 -1.03 -4.79 22.58
N PHE A 545 -2.16 -4.08 22.64
CA PHE A 545 -2.17 -2.73 23.19
C PHE A 545 -2.24 -2.75 24.72
N LEU A 546 -2.82 -3.76 25.36
CA LEU A 546 -3.00 -3.77 26.82
C LEU A 546 -1.72 -4.16 27.59
N ASP A 547 -0.88 -5.04 27.04
CA ASP A 547 0.32 -5.49 27.73
C ASP A 547 1.36 -4.38 27.92
N ALA A 548 1.89 -4.24 29.14
CA ALA A 548 2.99 -3.32 29.42
C ALA A 548 4.29 -3.77 28.71
N SER A 549 4.51 -5.08 28.59
CA SER A 549 5.66 -5.66 27.91
C SER A 549 5.67 -5.34 26.42
N SER A 550 4.54 -5.49 25.72
CA SER A 550 4.46 -5.16 24.28
C SER A 550 4.72 -3.67 24.05
N ARG A 551 4.20 -2.78 24.91
CA ARG A 551 4.42 -1.33 24.84
C ARG A 551 5.88 -0.94 25.09
N SER A 552 6.53 -1.52 26.10
CA SER A 552 7.93 -1.22 26.38
C SER A 552 8.82 -1.62 25.21
N ILE A 553 8.54 -2.77 24.58
CA ILE A 553 9.26 -3.24 23.40
C ILE A 553 8.95 -2.37 22.16
N GLY A 554 7.69 -1.94 22.01
CA GLY A 554 7.31 -0.96 21.00
C GLY A 554 8.12 0.32 21.15
N TYR A 555 8.20 0.86 22.36
CA TYR A 555 8.98 2.05 22.67
C TYR A 555 10.48 1.87 22.39
N LEU A 556 11.08 0.74 22.82
CA LEU A 556 12.50 0.43 22.56
C LEU A 556 12.84 0.36 21.07
N ASN A 557 11.92 -0.13 20.25
CA ASN A 557 12.11 -0.20 18.80
C ASN A 557 11.52 1.02 18.06
N GLN A 558 11.10 2.06 18.78
CA GLN A 558 10.45 3.26 18.24
C GLN A 558 9.20 2.95 17.39
N ILE A 559 8.50 1.85 17.69
CA ILE A 559 7.24 1.46 17.06
C ILE A 559 6.08 1.90 17.95
N SER A 560 5.28 2.83 17.44
CA SER A 560 4.01 3.17 18.05
C SER A 560 2.97 2.08 17.75
N ILE A 561 2.39 1.48 18.79
CA ILE A 561 1.30 0.50 18.68
C ILE A 561 0.02 1.24 18.30
N ASN A 562 -0.13 1.54 17.01
CA ASN A 562 -1.28 2.22 16.44
C ASN A 562 -2.34 1.21 15.96
N TYR A 563 -3.57 1.68 15.71
CA TYR A 563 -4.62 0.85 15.11
C TYR A 563 -4.20 0.24 13.76
N PHE A 564 -3.39 0.94 12.95
CA PHE A 564 -2.88 0.40 11.69
C PHE A 564 -1.94 -0.80 11.91
N PHE A 565 -1.03 -0.72 12.88
CA PHE A 565 -0.17 -1.85 13.27
C PHE A 565 -1.02 -3.04 13.71
N LEU A 566 -2.04 -2.78 14.52
CA LEU A 566 -2.94 -3.82 15.02
C LEU A 566 -3.75 -4.50 13.89
N ILE A 567 -4.27 -3.73 12.94
CA ILE A 567 -4.97 -4.26 11.76
C ILE A 567 -4.02 -5.14 10.94
N LYS A 568 -2.77 -4.71 10.69
CA LYS A 568 -1.77 -5.55 10.01
C LYS A 568 -1.54 -6.87 10.74
N VAL A 569 -1.41 -6.81 12.07
CA VAL A 569 -1.23 -8.01 12.91
C VAL A 569 -2.42 -8.95 12.78
N TYR A 570 -3.66 -8.46 12.84
CA TYR A 570 -4.84 -9.30 12.71
C TYR A 570 -5.00 -9.89 11.31
N VAL A 571 -4.76 -9.11 10.26
CA VAL A 571 -4.79 -9.60 8.86
C VAL A 571 -3.74 -10.69 8.63
N GLN A 572 -2.58 -10.62 9.28
CA GLN A 572 -1.57 -11.67 9.14
C GLN A 572 -1.83 -12.91 9.99
N GLN A 573 -2.39 -12.75 11.20
CA GLN A 573 -2.72 -13.88 12.06
C GLN A 573 -3.95 -14.65 11.56
N TRP A 574 -5.01 -13.93 11.16
CA TRP A 574 -6.31 -14.51 10.79
C TRP A 574 -6.84 -13.98 9.45
N PRO A 575 -6.06 -14.09 8.35
CA PRO A 575 -6.39 -13.44 7.08
C PRO A 575 -7.79 -13.78 6.57
N ARG A 576 -8.14 -15.07 6.58
CA ARG A 576 -9.45 -15.55 6.09
C ARG A 576 -10.61 -14.93 6.87
N ARG A 577 -10.52 -14.89 8.20
CA ARG A 577 -11.62 -14.38 9.03
C ARG A 577 -11.78 -12.88 8.85
N CYS A 578 -10.69 -12.13 8.95
CA CYS A 578 -10.70 -10.67 8.83
C CYS A 578 -11.22 -10.19 7.47
N ILE A 579 -10.75 -10.80 6.38
CA ILE A 579 -11.19 -10.43 5.02
C ILE A 579 -12.65 -10.79 4.82
N MET A 580 -13.07 -12.00 5.22
CA MET A 580 -14.46 -12.44 5.07
C MET A 580 -15.43 -11.55 5.87
N THR A 581 -15.10 -11.21 7.13
CA THR A 581 -15.93 -10.32 7.94
C THR A 581 -16.01 -8.91 7.33
N PHE A 582 -14.90 -8.41 6.79
CA PHE A 582 -14.88 -7.09 6.16
C PHE A 582 -15.70 -7.07 4.86
N CYS A 583 -15.56 -8.08 4.00
CA CYS A 583 -16.34 -8.18 2.76
C CYS A 583 -17.85 -8.27 3.04
N ILE A 584 -18.28 -9.06 4.03
CA ILE A 584 -19.70 -9.15 4.40
C ILE A 584 -20.21 -7.81 4.94
N MET A 585 -19.44 -7.14 5.80
CA MET A 585 -19.81 -5.82 6.33
C MET A 585 -19.96 -4.79 5.21
N VAL A 586 -18.98 -4.71 4.30
CA VAL A 586 -19.02 -3.80 3.14
C VAL A 586 -20.16 -4.14 2.19
N PHE A 587 -20.43 -5.43 1.96
CA PHE A 587 -21.55 -5.90 1.12
C PHE A 587 -22.89 -5.39 1.66
N LEU A 588 -23.15 -5.58 2.96
CA LEU A 588 -24.41 -5.15 3.58
C LEU A 588 -24.56 -3.62 3.57
N ILE A 589 -23.51 -2.89 3.97
CA ILE A 589 -23.53 -1.43 4.01
C ILE A 589 -23.63 -0.85 2.59
N GLY A 590 -22.82 -1.33 1.66
CA GLY A 590 -22.77 -0.83 0.29
C GLY A 590 -24.07 -1.09 -0.48
N SER A 591 -24.68 -2.26 -0.32
CA SER A 591 -25.98 -2.58 -0.96
C SER A 591 -27.08 -1.65 -0.43
N TRP A 592 -27.14 -1.46 0.89
CA TRP A 592 -28.10 -0.54 1.50
C TRP A 592 -27.89 0.92 1.05
N CYS A 593 -26.63 1.37 1.01
CA CYS A 593 -26.25 2.70 0.56
C CYS A 593 -26.64 2.96 -0.91
N LEU A 594 -26.42 1.99 -1.81
CA LEU A 594 -26.85 2.09 -3.21
C LEU A 594 -28.37 2.22 -3.32
N ARG A 595 -29.12 1.36 -2.61
CA ARG A 595 -30.58 1.42 -2.60
C ARG A 595 -31.09 2.76 -2.07
N ALA A 596 -30.49 3.26 -0.98
CA ALA A 596 -30.91 4.50 -0.35
C ALA A 596 -30.78 5.72 -1.28
N CYS A 597 -29.74 5.78 -2.11
CA CYS A 597 -29.58 6.88 -3.08
C CYS A 597 -30.50 6.76 -4.30
N ASP A 598 -30.67 5.56 -4.86
CA ASP A 598 -31.41 5.37 -6.13
C ASP A 598 -32.91 5.07 -5.92
N TYR A 599 -33.40 5.06 -4.67
CA TYR A 599 -34.83 4.83 -4.35
C TYR A 599 -35.79 5.79 -5.07
N THR A 600 -35.35 7.01 -5.39
CA THR A 600 -36.21 8.11 -5.89
C THR A 600 -36.31 8.20 -7.41
N SER A 601 -35.62 7.34 -8.17
CA SER A 601 -35.34 7.62 -9.59
C SER A 601 -36.39 7.14 -10.60
N ASN A 602 -37.38 6.29 -10.29
CA ASN A 602 -38.46 5.92 -11.23
C ASN A 602 -39.58 5.15 -10.50
N ASN A 603 -40.77 5.04 -11.12
CA ASN A 603 -41.95 4.32 -10.61
C ASN A 603 -41.75 2.80 -10.38
N GLU A 604 -40.54 2.28 -10.62
CA GLU A 604 -40.12 0.92 -10.30
C GLU A 604 -38.99 1.00 -9.27
N HIS A 605 -39.31 0.78 -7.99
CA HIS A 605 -38.34 0.80 -6.91
C HIS A 605 -37.26 -0.28 -7.15
N LEU A 606 -35.97 0.08 -7.08
CA LEU A 606 -34.90 -0.94 -6.98
C LEU A 606 -35.18 -1.81 -5.75
N SER A 607 -35.40 -3.10 -5.98
CA SER A 607 -35.56 -4.03 -4.88
C SER A 607 -34.23 -4.16 -4.11
N MET A 608 -34.29 -4.63 -2.86
CA MET A 608 -33.06 -4.89 -2.10
C MET A 608 -32.16 -5.88 -2.85
N LEU A 609 -32.74 -6.86 -3.54
CA LEU A 609 -31.99 -7.84 -4.33
C LEU A 609 -31.27 -7.19 -5.52
N ASP A 610 -31.91 -6.23 -6.20
CA ASP A 610 -31.27 -5.49 -7.30
C ASP A 610 -30.09 -4.66 -6.81
N SER A 611 -30.22 -4.03 -5.64
CA SER A 611 -29.11 -3.29 -5.02
C SER A 611 -27.97 -4.20 -4.57
N MET A 612 -28.26 -5.41 -4.09
CA MET A 612 -27.27 -6.43 -3.74
C MET A 612 -26.56 -6.97 -4.98
N TRP A 613 -27.31 -7.20 -6.07
CA TRP A 613 -26.76 -7.59 -7.37
C TRP A 613 -25.85 -6.49 -7.93
N LEU A 614 -26.35 -5.26 -7.97
CA LEU A 614 -25.60 -4.08 -8.41
C LEU A 614 -24.32 -3.90 -7.58
N PHE A 615 -24.39 -4.09 -6.26
CA PHE A 615 -23.19 -4.09 -5.42
C PHE A 615 -22.18 -5.14 -5.88
N ILE A 616 -22.59 -6.40 -6.06
CA ILE A 616 -21.67 -7.50 -6.39
C ILE A 616 -20.96 -7.23 -7.72
N ILE A 617 -21.71 -6.84 -8.76
CA ILE A 617 -21.13 -6.59 -10.10
C ILE A 617 -20.21 -5.37 -10.09
N THR A 618 -20.49 -4.37 -9.25
CA THR A 618 -19.66 -3.17 -9.09
C THR A 618 -18.38 -3.48 -8.31
N PHE A 619 -18.53 -4.19 -7.19
CA PHE A 619 -17.44 -4.56 -6.28
C PHE A 619 -16.44 -5.50 -6.94
N THR A 620 -16.92 -6.40 -7.79
CA THR A 620 -16.09 -7.33 -8.57
C THR A 620 -15.59 -6.74 -9.88
N THR A 621 -15.90 -5.46 -10.17
CA THR A 621 -15.51 -4.76 -11.41
C THR A 621 -15.95 -5.49 -12.68
N VAL A 622 -17.13 -6.13 -12.66
CA VAL A 622 -17.72 -6.85 -13.81
C VAL A 622 -18.62 -5.93 -14.62
N GLY A 623 -19.52 -5.21 -13.93
CA GLY A 623 -20.44 -4.22 -14.51
C GLY A 623 -21.19 -4.66 -15.76
N TYR A 624 -22.06 -5.67 -15.66
CA TYR A 624 -22.84 -6.18 -16.80
C TYR A 624 -23.68 -5.11 -17.52
N GLY A 625 -24.11 -4.05 -16.81
CA GLY A 625 -24.85 -2.94 -17.41
C GLY A 625 -26.36 -3.15 -17.52
N ASP A 626 -26.86 -4.26 -16.97
CA ASP A 626 -28.27 -4.56 -16.83
C ASP A 626 -28.97 -3.59 -15.85
N ILE A 627 -28.28 -3.24 -14.77
CA ILE A 627 -28.69 -2.23 -13.80
C ILE A 627 -27.53 -1.26 -13.59
N ALA A 628 -27.80 0.04 -13.62
CA ALA A 628 -26.81 1.09 -13.38
C ALA A 628 -27.40 2.21 -12.51
N PRO A 629 -26.59 2.85 -11.65
CA PRO A 629 -27.06 3.95 -10.83
C PRO A 629 -27.37 5.18 -11.69
N SER A 630 -28.59 5.67 -11.59
CA SER A 630 -29.07 6.85 -12.32
C SER A 630 -28.80 8.15 -11.56
N THR A 631 -28.86 8.14 -10.23
CA THR A 631 -28.66 9.35 -9.43
C THR A 631 -27.17 9.64 -9.23
N TYR A 632 -26.81 10.93 -9.12
CA TYR A 632 -25.44 11.33 -8.76
C TYR A 632 -24.98 10.76 -7.40
N CYS A 633 -25.92 10.61 -6.47
CA CYS A 633 -25.70 9.97 -5.17
C CYS A 633 -25.33 8.48 -5.34
N GLY A 634 -26.13 7.72 -6.10
CA GLY A 634 -25.88 6.32 -6.39
C GLY A 634 -24.57 6.10 -7.15
N ARG A 635 -24.31 6.94 -8.16
CA ARG A 635 -23.05 6.98 -8.90
C ARG A 635 -21.86 7.21 -7.96
N SER A 636 -21.95 8.19 -7.06
CA SER A 636 -20.86 8.44 -6.09
C SER A 636 -20.56 7.23 -5.20
N ILE A 637 -21.60 6.53 -4.71
CA ILE A 637 -21.43 5.33 -3.90
C ILE A 637 -20.85 4.18 -4.74
N ALA A 638 -21.33 3.99 -5.96
CA ALA A 638 -20.80 2.99 -6.88
C ALA A 638 -19.30 3.23 -7.17
N THR A 639 -18.87 4.50 -7.33
CA THR A 639 -17.43 4.80 -7.48
C THR A 639 -16.62 4.40 -6.25
N ILE A 640 -17.10 4.70 -5.04
CA ILE A 640 -16.45 4.30 -3.78
C ILE A 640 -16.36 2.78 -3.68
N ILE A 641 -17.44 2.06 -4.01
CA ILE A 641 -17.49 0.59 -4.01
C ILE A 641 -16.49 0.03 -5.02
N GLY A 642 -16.41 0.59 -6.23
CA GLY A 642 -15.45 0.18 -7.26
C GLY A 642 -14.00 0.29 -6.78
N PHE A 643 -13.61 1.44 -6.23
CA PHE A 643 -12.26 1.62 -5.67
C PHE A 643 -11.99 0.70 -4.47
N LEU A 644 -12.97 0.53 -3.58
CA LEU A 644 -12.86 -0.37 -2.43
C LEU A 644 -12.72 -1.83 -2.87
N GLY A 645 -13.42 -2.24 -3.92
CA GLY A 645 -13.31 -3.56 -4.56
C GLY A 645 -11.90 -3.82 -5.06
N VAL A 646 -11.32 -2.88 -5.82
CA VAL A 646 -9.93 -2.95 -6.29
C VAL A 646 -8.93 -3.07 -5.12
N ILE A 647 -9.10 -2.28 -4.06
CA ILE A 647 -8.27 -2.33 -2.85
C ILE A 647 -8.38 -3.70 -2.15
N LEU A 648 -9.58 -4.29 -2.10
CA LEU A 648 -9.79 -5.58 -1.47
C LEU A 648 -9.28 -6.75 -2.29
N ILE A 649 -9.45 -6.70 -3.61
CA ILE A 649 -8.85 -7.66 -4.54
C ILE A 649 -7.32 -7.61 -4.40
N ALA A 650 -6.72 -6.42 -4.29
CA ALA A 650 -5.29 -6.26 -4.04
C ALA A 650 -4.83 -6.95 -2.73
N LEU A 651 -5.57 -6.73 -1.65
CA LEU A 651 -5.27 -7.32 -0.35
C LEU A 651 -5.40 -8.85 -0.40
N LEU A 652 -6.45 -9.36 -1.07
CA LEU A 652 -6.66 -10.80 -1.25
C LEU A 652 -5.52 -11.43 -2.06
N ILE A 653 -5.09 -10.80 -3.16
CA ILE A 653 -3.94 -11.25 -3.96
C ILE A 653 -2.67 -11.27 -3.12
N SER A 654 -2.42 -10.23 -2.30
CA SER A 654 -1.25 -10.18 -1.40
C SER A 654 -1.24 -11.34 -0.40
N VAL A 655 -2.38 -11.61 0.23
CA VAL A 655 -2.52 -12.70 1.20
C VAL A 655 -2.38 -14.07 0.52
N LEU A 656 -2.98 -14.24 -0.65
CA LEU A 656 -2.88 -15.48 -1.44
C LEU A 656 -1.45 -15.72 -1.91
N THR A 657 -0.75 -14.68 -2.37
CA THR A 657 0.67 -14.76 -2.75
C THR A 657 1.52 -15.20 -1.57
N GLN A 658 1.30 -14.66 -0.38
CA GLN A 658 2.03 -15.09 0.83
C GLN A 658 1.76 -16.54 1.22
N LYS A 659 0.56 -17.06 0.95
CA LYS A 659 0.20 -18.46 1.23
C LYS A 659 0.68 -19.44 0.16
N LEU A 660 0.96 -18.97 -1.06
CA LEU A 660 1.54 -19.77 -2.14
C LEU A 660 3.07 -19.73 -2.16
N LEU A 661 3.69 -18.76 -1.48
CA LEU A 661 5.15 -18.74 -1.32
C LEU A 661 5.57 -19.94 -0.46
N LEU A 662 6.55 -20.69 -0.97
CA LEU A 662 7.17 -21.82 -0.25
C LEU A 662 7.80 -21.32 1.05
N ASP A 663 7.52 -22.02 2.15
CA ASP A 663 8.20 -21.78 3.42
C ASP A 663 9.71 -22.07 3.28
N ARG A 664 10.53 -21.55 4.19
CA ARG A 664 11.99 -21.73 4.11
C ARG A 664 12.39 -23.21 4.11
N SER A 665 11.76 -24.01 4.96
CA SER A 665 11.99 -25.47 5.04
C SER A 665 11.60 -26.15 3.73
N GLU A 666 10.46 -25.78 3.15
CA GLU A 666 10.01 -26.29 1.86
C GLU A 666 10.94 -25.86 0.72
N LYS A 667 11.37 -24.60 0.70
CA LYS A 667 12.34 -24.07 -0.26
C LYS A 667 13.69 -24.77 -0.14
N TYR A 668 14.16 -25.03 1.08
CA TYR A 668 15.39 -25.79 1.32
C TYR A 668 15.27 -27.21 0.76
N VAL A 669 14.18 -27.91 1.07
CA VAL A 669 13.91 -29.26 0.55
C VAL A 669 13.80 -29.23 -0.98
N HIS A 670 13.11 -28.25 -1.55
CA HIS A 670 12.98 -28.06 -2.99
C HIS A 670 14.34 -27.84 -3.67
N ASN A 671 15.16 -26.94 -3.13
CA ASN A 671 16.51 -26.68 -3.63
C ASN A 671 17.42 -27.91 -3.51
N PHE A 672 17.29 -28.67 -2.42
CA PHE A 672 18.01 -29.92 -2.23
C PHE A 672 17.61 -30.98 -3.26
N VAL A 673 16.31 -31.17 -3.48
CA VAL A 673 15.77 -32.09 -4.50
C VAL A 673 16.23 -31.68 -5.90
N LEU A 674 16.16 -30.39 -6.25
CA LEU A 674 16.63 -29.87 -7.53
C LEU A 674 18.14 -30.11 -7.73
N ASN A 675 18.96 -29.89 -6.70
CA ASN A 675 20.39 -30.17 -6.78
C ASN A 675 20.67 -31.65 -7.07
N ILE A 676 19.91 -32.56 -6.43
CA ILE A 676 20.01 -34.00 -6.71
C ILE A 676 19.59 -34.32 -8.16
N GLN A 677 18.52 -33.70 -8.66
CA GLN A 677 18.03 -33.91 -10.03
C GLN A 677 19.05 -33.43 -11.07
N LEU A 678 19.53 -32.19 -10.96
CA LEU A 678 20.54 -31.64 -11.86
C LEU A 678 21.84 -32.46 -11.82
N ALA A 679 22.26 -32.94 -10.65
CA ALA A 679 23.44 -33.81 -10.55
C ALA A 679 23.25 -35.15 -11.29
N LYS A 680 22.03 -35.70 -11.31
CA LYS A 680 21.70 -36.91 -12.09
C LYS A 680 21.71 -36.61 -13.58
N GLU A 681 21.03 -35.54 -14.02
CA GLU A 681 20.97 -35.16 -15.43
C GLU A 681 22.36 -34.81 -15.99
N TYR A 682 23.19 -34.10 -15.21
CA TYR A 682 24.58 -33.82 -15.58
C TYR A 682 25.36 -35.11 -15.87
N LYS A 683 25.20 -36.15 -15.03
CA LYS A 683 25.85 -37.46 -15.24
C LYS A 683 25.31 -38.19 -16.48
N ILE A 684 23.99 -38.13 -16.71
CA ILE A 684 23.34 -38.75 -17.88
C ILE A 684 23.83 -38.06 -19.16
N GLU A 685 23.86 -36.73 -19.20
CA GLU A 685 24.31 -35.98 -20.37
C GLU A 685 25.81 -36.14 -20.62
N ALA A 686 26.63 -36.19 -19.56
CA ALA A 686 28.05 -36.53 -19.70
C ALA A 686 28.24 -37.92 -20.35
N ALA A 687 27.45 -38.91 -19.94
CA ALA A 687 27.48 -40.25 -20.54
C ALA A 687 26.98 -40.23 -22.00
N ASN A 688 25.94 -39.46 -22.32
CA ASN A 688 25.44 -39.28 -23.69
C ASN A 688 26.48 -38.64 -24.60
N ILE A 689 27.20 -37.61 -24.13
CA ILE A 689 28.30 -36.98 -24.88
C ILE A 689 29.35 -38.03 -25.22
N ILE A 690 29.80 -38.83 -24.24
CA ILE A 690 30.78 -39.89 -24.47
C ILE A 690 30.25 -40.90 -25.49
N LYS A 691 29.00 -41.35 -25.33
CA LYS A 691 28.33 -42.32 -26.21
C LYS A 691 28.24 -41.81 -27.65
N PHE A 692 27.76 -40.59 -27.87
CA PHE A 692 27.61 -40.03 -29.22
C PHE A 692 28.96 -39.61 -29.81
N ALA A 693 29.92 -39.14 -28.99
CA ALA A 693 31.27 -38.83 -29.44
C ALA A 693 31.98 -40.07 -29.95
N PHE A 694 31.90 -41.17 -29.19
CA PHE A 694 32.42 -42.46 -29.61
C PHE A 694 31.74 -42.94 -30.89
N ARG A 695 30.40 -42.82 -31.00
CA ARG A 695 29.67 -43.20 -32.20
C ARG A 695 30.10 -42.40 -33.43
N VAL A 696 30.27 -41.08 -33.30
CA VAL A 696 30.78 -40.21 -34.38
C VAL A 696 32.20 -40.62 -34.77
N TRP A 697 33.09 -40.83 -33.80
CA TRP A 697 34.47 -41.27 -34.04
C TRP A 697 34.53 -42.64 -34.73
N TYR A 698 33.74 -43.61 -34.27
CA TYR A 698 33.69 -44.95 -34.82
C TYR A 698 33.22 -44.95 -36.29
N MET A 699 32.18 -44.15 -36.59
CA MET A 699 31.66 -44.02 -37.97
C MET A 699 32.67 -43.32 -38.88
N LYS A 700 33.43 -42.35 -38.35
CA LYS A 700 34.55 -41.71 -39.05
C LYS A 700 35.68 -42.71 -39.34
N LYS A 701 36.02 -43.58 -38.38
CA LYS A 701 37.04 -44.64 -38.55
C LYS A 701 36.63 -45.67 -39.61
N LYS A 702 35.34 -45.95 -39.76
CA LYS A 702 34.80 -46.84 -40.80
C LYS A 702 34.64 -46.20 -42.19
N ASN A 703 35.09 -44.95 -42.39
CA ASN A 703 34.95 -44.21 -43.65
C ASN A 703 33.52 -44.14 -44.21
N ILE A 704 32.51 -44.09 -43.32
CA ILE A 704 31.11 -43.87 -43.75
C ILE A 704 30.97 -42.42 -44.25
N SER A 705 30.21 -42.21 -45.33
CA SER A 705 30.05 -40.89 -45.94
C SER A 705 29.50 -39.85 -44.95
N LEU A 706 30.08 -38.64 -44.97
CA LEU A 706 29.65 -37.52 -44.11
C LEU A 706 28.20 -37.07 -44.39
N SER A 707 27.66 -37.35 -45.58
CA SER A 707 26.28 -37.06 -45.95
C SER A 707 25.28 -38.10 -45.45
N SER A 708 25.73 -39.21 -44.84
CA SER A 708 24.82 -40.23 -44.34
C SER A 708 23.93 -39.67 -43.23
N ILE A 709 22.63 -39.92 -43.34
CA ILE A 709 21.61 -39.50 -42.37
C ILE A 709 21.99 -39.97 -40.95
N HIS A 710 22.55 -41.17 -40.84
CA HIS A 710 22.99 -41.75 -39.57
C HIS A 710 24.17 -40.99 -38.93
N TYR A 711 25.13 -40.51 -39.72
CA TYR A 711 26.25 -39.69 -39.22
C TYR A 711 25.75 -38.32 -38.74
N LEU A 712 24.94 -37.65 -39.57
CA LEU A 712 24.35 -36.35 -39.23
C LEU A 712 23.46 -36.42 -37.98
N GLN A 713 22.68 -37.48 -37.83
CA GLN A 713 21.88 -37.71 -36.61
C GLN A 713 22.75 -37.91 -35.37
N ALA A 714 23.84 -38.68 -35.47
CA ALA A 714 24.76 -38.87 -34.34
C ALA A 714 25.48 -37.57 -33.96
N GLN A 715 25.91 -36.78 -34.95
CA GLN A 715 26.55 -35.48 -34.74
C GLN A 715 25.57 -34.44 -34.15
N ARG A 716 24.33 -34.39 -34.63
CA ARG A 716 23.29 -33.53 -34.06
C ARG A 716 22.99 -33.89 -32.60
N ARG A 717 22.85 -35.18 -32.28
CA ARG A 717 22.63 -35.65 -30.90
C ARG A 717 23.79 -35.33 -29.97
N LEU A 718 25.04 -35.42 -30.47
CA LEU A 718 26.21 -34.99 -29.72
C LEU A 718 26.18 -33.49 -29.41
N PHE A 719 25.87 -32.65 -30.40
CA PHE A 719 25.79 -31.20 -30.18
C PHE A 719 24.67 -30.84 -29.22
N GLN A 720 23.51 -31.50 -29.35
CA GLN A 720 22.39 -31.37 -28.39
C GLN A 720 22.82 -31.72 -26.97
N SER A 721 23.49 -32.87 -26.75
CA SER A 721 23.94 -33.26 -25.41
C SER A 721 25.00 -32.31 -24.82
N ILE A 722 25.86 -31.72 -25.66
CA ILE A 722 26.84 -30.69 -25.21
C ILE A 722 26.11 -29.42 -24.75
N GLN A 723 25.14 -28.95 -25.53
CA GLN A 723 24.34 -27.78 -25.17
C GLN A 723 23.54 -28.02 -23.88
N SER A 724 22.89 -29.18 -23.75
CA SER A 724 22.16 -29.57 -22.54
C SER A 724 23.07 -29.65 -21.32
N LEU A 725 24.28 -30.21 -21.44
CA LEU A 725 25.23 -30.24 -20.32
C LEU A 725 25.67 -28.83 -19.88
N GLN A 726 25.89 -27.92 -20.84
CA GLN A 726 26.23 -26.52 -20.53
C GLN A 726 25.09 -25.80 -19.83
N GLN A 727 23.83 -26.00 -20.27
CA GLN A 727 22.64 -25.46 -19.62
C GLN A 727 22.51 -25.99 -18.18
N ASN A 728 22.58 -27.32 -17.99
CA ASN A 728 22.49 -27.94 -16.67
C ASN A 728 23.58 -27.44 -15.72
N LYS A 729 24.81 -27.21 -16.23
CA LYS A 729 25.91 -26.62 -15.46
C LYS A 729 25.64 -25.16 -15.06
N GLN A 730 25.03 -24.35 -15.94
CA GLN A 730 24.64 -22.98 -15.61
C GLN A 730 23.51 -22.94 -14.58
N GLU A 731 22.51 -23.82 -14.71
CA GLU A 731 21.42 -23.93 -13.75
C GLU A 731 21.91 -24.38 -12.38
N GLN A 732 22.83 -25.35 -12.34
CA GLN A 732 23.45 -25.78 -11.09
C GLN A 732 24.20 -24.62 -10.40
N ARG A 733 24.89 -23.76 -11.15
CA ARG A 733 25.54 -22.56 -10.59
C ARG A 733 24.51 -21.58 -10.03
N LYS A 734 23.44 -21.28 -10.77
CA LYS A 734 22.36 -20.40 -10.29
C LYS A 734 21.72 -20.92 -8.99
N LEU A 735 21.52 -22.24 -8.88
CA LEU A 735 21.01 -22.87 -7.65
C LEU A 735 22.02 -22.76 -6.51
N ILE A 736 23.31 -22.98 -6.77
CA ILE A 736 24.37 -22.83 -5.77
C ILE A 736 24.43 -21.38 -5.30
N ASP A 737 24.44 -20.40 -6.21
CA ASP A 737 24.44 -18.97 -5.88
C ASP A 737 23.20 -18.61 -5.03
N SER A 738 22.02 -19.11 -5.40
CA SER A 738 20.79 -18.92 -4.61
C SER A 738 20.83 -19.59 -3.23
N CYS A 739 21.57 -20.68 -3.06
CA CYS A 739 21.77 -21.34 -1.77
C CYS A 739 22.83 -20.61 -0.94
N ILE A 740 23.89 -20.08 -1.58
CA ILE A 740 24.94 -19.28 -0.95
C ILE A 740 24.34 -18.02 -0.34
N ASP A 741 23.44 -17.30 -1.01
CA ASP A 741 22.74 -16.14 -0.42
C ASP A 741 21.99 -16.47 0.88
N GLN A 742 21.49 -17.70 1.02
CA GLN A 742 20.77 -18.17 2.22
C GLN A 742 21.70 -18.75 3.29
N ILE A 743 22.84 -19.29 2.89
CA ILE A 743 23.83 -19.94 3.76
C ILE A 743 24.85 -18.91 4.26
N ASP A 744 25.16 -17.86 3.50
CA ASP A 744 26.17 -16.85 3.83
C ASP A 744 25.84 -16.13 5.14
N LEU A 745 24.57 -15.90 5.47
CA LEU A 745 24.19 -15.39 6.79
C LEU A 745 24.55 -16.36 7.92
N ILE A 746 24.26 -17.66 7.75
CA ILE A 746 24.56 -18.71 8.74
C ILE A 746 26.07 -18.97 8.82
N ALA A 747 26.76 -19.00 7.68
CA ALA A 747 28.19 -19.21 7.58
C ALA A 747 28.96 -18.00 8.14
N MET A 748 28.49 -16.78 7.87
CA MET A 748 29.01 -15.55 8.48
C MET A 748 28.77 -15.55 10.00
N HIS A 749 27.60 -15.97 10.48
CA HIS A 749 27.35 -16.17 11.91
C HIS A 749 28.30 -17.22 12.51
N ARG A 750 28.50 -18.36 11.84
CA ARG A 750 29.40 -19.42 12.33
C ARG A 750 30.84 -18.93 12.40
N ASN A 751 31.32 -18.26 11.35
CA ASN A 751 32.66 -17.70 11.30
C ASN A 751 32.87 -16.59 12.34
N THR A 752 31.89 -15.69 12.53
CA THR A 752 31.98 -14.65 13.57
C THR A 752 31.91 -15.23 14.98
N THR A 753 31.11 -16.28 15.24
CA THR A 753 31.13 -16.96 16.55
C THR A 753 32.46 -17.65 16.84
N VAL A 754 33.11 -18.22 15.83
CA VAL A 754 34.44 -18.81 15.98
C VAL A 754 35.47 -17.71 16.26
N GLN A 755 35.47 -16.62 15.50
CA GLN A 755 36.38 -15.49 15.71
C GLN A 755 36.21 -14.84 17.09
N THR A 756 34.97 -14.68 17.55
CA THR A 756 34.69 -14.12 18.90
C THR A 756 35.13 -15.07 20.01
N TYR A 757 35.03 -16.39 19.82
CA TYR A 757 35.55 -17.37 20.76
C TYR A 757 37.08 -17.31 20.84
N GLU A 758 37.76 -17.28 19.69
CA GLU A 758 39.23 -17.14 19.61
C GLU A 758 39.70 -15.83 20.25
N ALA A 759 39.02 -14.71 19.98
CA ALA A 759 39.31 -13.42 20.60
C ALA A 759 39.13 -13.45 22.12
N LYS A 760 38.07 -14.10 22.64
CA LYS A 760 37.87 -14.28 24.08
C LYS A 760 38.96 -15.13 24.73
N GLU A 761 39.42 -16.17 24.05
CA GLU A 761 40.51 -17.01 24.55
C GLU A 761 41.83 -16.22 24.61
N LEU A 762 42.10 -15.38 23.60
CA LEU A 762 43.23 -14.46 23.59
C LEU A 762 43.14 -13.42 24.71
N LEU A 763 41.97 -12.79 24.92
CA LEU A 763 41.75 -11.83 26.01
C LEU A 763 41.92 -12.48 27.39
N LYS A 764 41.50 -13.73 27.56
CA LYS A 764 41.72 -14.45 28.82
C LYS A 764 43.21 -14.72 29.05
N LYS A 765 43.95 -15.09 28.00
CA LYS A 765 45.41 -15.28 28.05
C LYS A 765 46.15 -13.96 28.34
N THR A 766 45.73 -12.84 27.76
CA THR A 766 46.35 -11.53 28.04
C THR A 766 46.02 -11.04 29.44
N LYS A 767 44.80 -11.24 29.94
CA LYS A 767 44.42 -10.88 31.31
C LYS A 767 45.26 -11.61 32.35
N VAL A 768 45.45 -12.93 32.20
CA VAL A 768 46.34 -13.71 33.08
C VAL A 768 47.80 -13.22 33.02
N LYS A 769 48.26 -12.73 31.87
CA LYS A 769 49.60 -12.12 31.76
C LYS A 769 49.66 -10.76 32.47
N ILE A 770 48.62 -9.95 32.39
CA ILE A 770 48.52 -8.66 33.09
C ILE A 770 48.50 -8.89 34.59
N ASP A 771 47.68 -9.82 35.09
CA ASP A 771 47.60 -10.15 36.53
C ASP A 771 48.99 -10.58 37.07
N LYS A 772 49.75 -11.38 36.29
CA LYS A 772 51.14 -11.74 36.65
C LYS A 772 52.12 -10.58 36.63
N ILE A 773 51.92 -9.59 35.76
CA ILE A 773 52.76 -8.39 35.71
C ILE A 773 52.43 -7.50 36.90
N GLU A 774 51.15 -7.35 37.26
CA GLU A 774 50.71 -6.63 38.45
C GLU A 774 51.30 -7.24 39.72
N GLU A 775 51.25 -8.57 39.86
CA GLU A 775 51.85 -9.28 41.00
C GLU A 775 53.36 -9.01 41.11
N LYS A 776 54.08 -9.06 39.98
CA LYS A 776 55.51 -8.72 39.93
C LYS A 776 55.79 -7.25 40.24
N LEU A 777 54.93 -6.32 39.81
CA LEU A 777 55.08 -4.91 40.13
C LEU A 777 54.89 -4.65 41.63
N VAL A 778 53.93 -5.34 42.26
CA VAL A 778 53.72 -5.28 43.71
C VAL A 778 54.95 -5.82 44.45
N GLU A 779 55.48 -6.96 44.03
CA GLU A 779 56.69 -7.55 44.61
C GLU A 779 57.91 -6.63 44.47
N MET A 780 58.10 -6.03 43.29
CA MET A 780 59.17 -5.07 43.03
C MET A 780 59.03 -3.81 43.89
N ASN A 781 57.81 -3.32 44.08
CA ASN A 781 57.52 -2.15 44.93
C ASN A 781 57.83 -2.45 46.41
N ILE A 782 57.50 -3.65 46.90
CA ILE A 782 57.86 -4.11 48.25
C ILE A 782 59.39 -4.16 48.41
N ASN A 783 60.11 -4.73 47.43
CA ASN A 783 61.56 -4.79 47.46
C ASN A 783 62.21 -3.40 47.46
N ILE A 784 61.72 -2.47 46.63
CA ILE A 784 62.19 -1.08 46.62
C ILE A 784 61.97 -0.44 47.99
N ASN A 785 60.78 -0.57 48.59
CA ASN A 785 60.51 -0.02 49.91
C ASN A 785 61.42 -0.61 50.99
N ASN A 786 61.72 -1.92 50.93
CA ASN A 786 62.67 -2.55 51.84
C ASN A 786 64.08 -1.97 51.68
N THR A 787 64.56 -1.80 50.44
CA THR A 787 65.88 -1.19 50.20
C THR A 787 65.95 0.27 50.64
N ILE A 788 64.88 1.05 50.47
CA ILE A 788 64.78 2.43 50.97
C ILE A 788 64.86 2.44 52.50
N ASN A 789 64.15 1.54 53.18
CA ASN A 789 64.20 1.43 54.64
C ASN A 789 65.60 1.03 55.14
N ASP A 790 66.30 0.13 54.45
CA ASP A 790 67.68 -0.26 54.80
C ASP A 790 68.68 0.88 54.53
N MET A 791 68.50 1.65 53.45
CA MET A 791 69.26 2.87 53.22
C MET A 791 69.00 3.93 54.29
N GLN A 792 67.76 4.11 54.74
CA GLN A 792 67.45 5.02 55.84
C GLN A 792 68.07 4.56 57.16
N LYS A 793 68.05 3.27 57.47
CA LYS A 793 68.72 2.72 58.66
C LYS A 793 70.23 2.95 58.62
N THR A 794 70.88 2.70 57.48
CA THR A 794 72.31 2.94 57.32
C THR A 794 72.66 4.42 57.37
N LEU A 795 71.84 5.29 56.79
CA LEU A 795 71.99 6.74 56.89
C LEU A 795 71.86 7.22 58.34
N ASN A 796 70.86 6.72 59.09
CA ASN A 796 70.69 7.04 60.51
C ASN A 796 71.88 6.57 61.35
N MET A 797 72.41 5.35 61.10
CA MET A 797 73.62 4.88 61.77
C MET A 797 74.86 5.73 61.44
N LEU A 798 74.95 6.28 60.22
CA LEU A 798 76.02 7.20 59.84
C LEU A 798 75.85 8.57 60.53
N PHE A 799 74.63 9.10 60.61
CA PHE A 799 74.34 10.32 61.36
C PHE A 799 74.65 10.17 62.85
N ASP A 800 74.30 9.04 63.47
CA ASP A 800 74.63 8.75 64.86
C ASP A 800 76.16 8.70 65.08
N LYS A 801 76.92 8.13 64.13
CA LYS A 801 78.40 8.10 64.19
C LYS A 801 79.07 9.46 63.94
N VAL A 802 78.43 10.39 63.25
CA VAL A 802 78.95 11.74 62.99
C VAL A 802 78.58 12.71 64.13
N SER A 803 77.53 12.39 64.90
CA SER A 803 77.11 13.19 66.07
C SER A 803 77.82 12.79 67.39
N GLN A 804 78.40 11.59 67.47
CA GLN A 804 79.39 11.19 68.48
C GLN A 804 80.78 11.71 68.10
#